data_AF-A0A7S3WWJ7-F1
#
_entry.id   AF-A0A7S3WWJ7-F1
#
_cell.length_a   1.000
_cell.length_b   1.000
_cell.length_c   1.000
_cell.angle_alpha   90.00
_cell.angle_beta   90.00
_cell.angle_gamma   90.00
#
_symmetry.space_group_name_H-M   'P 1'
#
loop_
_entity.id
_entity.type
_entity.pdbx_description
1 polymer ?
#
loop_
_entity_poly.entity_id
_entity_poly.type
_entity_poly.pdbx_seq_one_letter_code
_entity_poly.pdbx_strand_id
1 'polypeptide(L)'
;SAATAASRASRASRSDFDSPNRLESSALPAVSATAAPTSMPTATPTEPSAESGFSFSHASSAAAAASRSAVAEASSCSAADAAAAASRATAAKGGGRAAGSSTARAAALLAARAEHMDQLEQRVEFLNFCMVQGPQIALTQAQLDVLWNRCVVCGSCVGERDLIFRWVEQVRTNSVSAIEPEATRYLFRRASELSAESLSPTAYACIEYLFRWINWREQRFAQQDQSNISVLDVPLHGVQTLWAAALRTRDEAVGVRAIRFLVLLHHSLQIEASRVRQQQREFVSSCMSSLDEAASRLRALQLAAPPAGEPARDAEAAALVREPLQLCVERCLTMLRLFVTELEKRAPLTPGGSLSRRHGACVRGSPMTVQVMLVGGASGLRPSLRMHSNQTVDELRRRVWQELRDAALGGEAPPPQPSSLRMISSGRELKEDWKSLGELKLREPYQVHVMLRPQLLPRAELTTVVGEEDAPAASGDGIVEMEAEERGGDAGEGATQVAGEAAAWPEEGSITLHEVGSNFDTLFALLSLQEERLAARAWQLMMMLPTNREMRTGLERLPALPPGQEPEWPVLLPEGGSAFKLLYSLQIVDTLMQDGDDAWLGAFAARGGLRHLLRLLTAPAEELLGQHRGSQRKTCLVLLLRVVGQLLLEEATQATP
;
A
#
# COMPACT_ATOMS: atom_id res chain seq x y z
N SER A 1 -40.21 12.17 -69.06
CA SER A 1 -39.00 12.01 -68.24
C SER A 1 -37.96 12.99 -68.73
N ALA A 2 -37.55 14.01 -67.96
CA ALA A 2 -36.93 13.98 -66.63
C ALA A 2 -35.52 13.35 -66.69
N ALA A 3 -34.43 13.99 -66.19
CA ALA A 3 -34.33 15.21 -65.37
C ALA A 3 -33.21 16.17 -65.86
N THR A 4 -32.96 17.28 -65.13
CA THR A 4 -32.30 18.50 -65.63
C THR A 4 -31.07 18.95 -64.83
N ALA A 5 -30.14 19.60 -65.54
CA ALA A 5 -28.98 20.45 -65.18
C ALA A 5 -29.05 21.35 -63.90
N ALA A 6 -27.97 21.98 -63.38
CA ALA A 6 -26.49 21.83 -63.47
C ALA A 6 -25.74 22.92 -62.62
N SER A 7 -24.39 22.99 -62.73
CA SER A 7 -23.56 24.25 -62.76
C SER A 7 -23.18 24.96 -61.43
N ARG A 8 -21.92 24.88 -60.92
CA ARG A 8 -20.68 25.72 -61.14
C ARG A 8 -20.40 26.74 -60.01
N ALA A 9 -19.21 27.33 -59.77
CA ALA A 9 -17.78 26.94 -59.98
C ALA A 9 -16.78 28.02 -59.47
N SER A 10 -15.48 27.66 -59.36
CA SER A 10 -14.26 28.53 -59.40
C SER A 10 -13.85 29.32 -58.11
N ARG A 11 -12.59 29.80 -57.92
CA ARG A 11 -11.42 29.92 -58.84
C ARG A 11 -10.02 29.99 -58.15
N ALA A 12 -8.97 29.73 -58.96
CA ALA A 12 -7.49 29.87 -58.80
C ALA A 12 -6.90 30.97 -57.87
N SER A 13 -5.69 30.93 -57.29
CA SER A 13 -4.38 30.24 -57.51
C SER A 13 -3.32 30.93 -58.43
N ARG A 14 -2.12 31.26 -57.88
CA ARG A 14 -0.79 31.32 -58.55
C ARG A 14 0.38 31.63 -57.57
N SER A 15 1.63 31.60 -58.07
CA SER A 15 2.87 31.41 -57.30
C SER A 15 4.11 32.18 -57.85
N ASP A 16 5.22 32.12 -57.11
CA ASP A 16 6.65 32.30 -57.49
C ASP A 16 7.20 33.69 -57.85
N PHE A 17 8.22 34.20 -57.11
CA PHE A 17 9.63 34.24 -57.55
C PHE A 17 10.66 34.77 -56.49
N ASP A 18 11.94 34.42 -56.72
CA ASP A 18 13.21 35.05 -56.29
C ASP A 18 13.81 34.99 -54.84
N SER A 19 15.14 35.21 -54.82
CA SER A 19 16.12 35.28 -53.69
C SER A 19 17.28 36.20 -54.16
N PRO A 20 18.57 36.20 -53.69
CA PRO A 20 19.22 35.75 -52.43
C PRO A 20 20.13 36.84 -51.77
N ASN A 21 20.82 36.54 -50.64
CA ASN A 21 22.07 37.13 -50.04
C ASN A 21 22.02 37.16 -48.48
N ARG A 22 23.10 37.14 -47.66
CA ARG A 22 24.52 36.69 -47.75
C ARG A 22 25.19 36.74 -46.33
N LEU A 23 26.22 35.91 -46.06
CA LEU A 23 27.30 36.06 -45.03
C LEU A 23 26.91 36.05 -43.52
N GLU A 24 27.37 35.09 -42.70
CA GLU A 24 28.60 35.05 -41.84
C GLU A 24 28.52 35.91 -40.54
N SER A 25 28.56 35.34 -39.32
CA SER A 25 29.74 35.02 -38.45
C SER A 25 30.37 36.25 -37.73
N SER A 26 30.94 36.23 -36.51
CA SER A 26 31.23 35.17 -35.51
C SER A 26 31.58 35.77 -34.11
N ALA A 27 31.41 34.98 -33.03
CA ALA A 27 32.16 34.96 -31.75
C ALA A 27 32.21 36.13 -30.71
N LEU A 28 32.50 35.70 -29.47
CA LEU A 28 32.92 36.40 -28.21
C LEU A 28 34.44 36.75 -28.25
N PRO A 29 35.12 37.44 -27.26
CA PRO A 29 34.91 37.47 -25.80
C PRO A 29 35.22 38.81 -25.07
N ALA A 30 35.91 38.81 -23.90
CA ALA A 30 35.90 39.88 -22.88
C ALA A 30 37.27 40.14 -22.17
N VAL A 31 37.28 40.99 -21.11
CA VAL A 31 38.20 41.06 -19.91
C VAL A 31 39.10 42.34 -19.72
N SER A 32 38.81 43.11 -18.64
CA SER A 32 39.73 43.99 -17.82
C SER A 32 40.39 45.26 -18.44
N ALA A 33 40.95 46.27 -17.73
CA ALA A 33 40.79 46.88 -16.37
C ALA A 33 41.68 48.18 -16.24
N THR A 34 41.77 48.79 -15.03
CA THR A 34 42.64 49.93 -14.51
C THR A 34 41.98 51.33 -14.32
N ALA A 35 42.41 52.23 -13.40
CA ALA A 35 43.08 52.10 -12.07
C ALA A 35 43.18 53.43 -11.25
N ALA A 36 43.18 53.32 -9.90
CA ALA A 36 43.86 54.16 -8.87
C ALA A 36 43.47 55.66 -8.66
N PRO A 37 43.88 56.36 -7.55
CA PRO A 37 44.67 55.99 -6.34
C PRO A 37 43.84 56.17 -5.01
N THR A 38 44.26 56.51 -3.76
CA THR A 38 45.52 57.02 -3.11
C THR A 38 45.58 56.78 -1.57
N SER A 39 46.80 56.71 -1.00
CA SER A 39 47.32 56.99 0.38
C SER A 39 46.44 57.09 1.67
N MET A 40 46.62 56.13 2.61
CA MET A 40 47.34 56.22 3.93
C MET A 40 47.17 57.42 4.91
N PRO A 41 47.43 57.30 6.26
CA PRO A 41 47.37 56.13 7.19
C PRO A 41 46.88 56.44 8.66
N THR A 42 46.99 55.45 9.57
CA THR A 42 47.18 55.49 11.07
C THR A 42 46.09 55.00 12.06
N ALA A 43 46.60 54.33 13.11
CA ALA A 43 46.12 54.17 14.51
C ALA A 43 44.88 53.29 14.87
N THR A 44 45.10 52.46 15.89
CA THR A 44 44.14 51.76 16.78
C THR A 44 44.24 52.37 18.20
N PRO A 45 43.43 52.00 19.23
CA PRO A 45 42.19 51.18 19.26
C PRO A 45 41.00 51.84 20.03
N THR A 46 39.76 51.39 19.81
CA THR A 46 38.69 51.26 20.85
C THR A 46 37.48 50.48 20.32
N GLU A 47 36.84 49.69 21.19
CA GLU A 47 35.48 49.12 21.03
C GLU A 47 34.40 50.13 21.50
N PRO A 48 33.06 49.88 21.39
CA PRO A 48 32.35 48.71 20.84
C PRO A 48 31.21 49.00 19.82
N SER A 49 30.69 47.92 19.20
CA SER A 49 29.25 47.65 18.88
C SER A 49 28.89 47.33 17.41
N ALA A 50 27.89 46.44 17.28
CA ALA A 50 26.97 46.19 16.15
C ALA A 50 27.45 45.41 14.89
N GLU A 51 26.73 44.29 14.65
CA GLU A 51 26.28 43.71 13.36
C GLU A 51 27.32 43.49 12.22
N SER A 52 27.62 42.25 11.79
CA SER A 52 26.65 41.32 11.16
C SER A 52 27.34 40.06 10.59
N GLY A 53 26.56 39.06 10.17
CA GLY A 53 26.98 38.05 9.18
C GLY A 53 27.74 36.81 9.67
N PHE A 54 27.02 35.72 9.97
CA PHE A 54 27.58 34.37 9.99
C PHE A 54 26.68 33.35 9.27
N SER A 55 27.31 32.37 8.62
CA SER A 55 26.66 31.45 7.66
C SER A 55 26.02 30.22 8.31
N PHE A 56 25.04 29.63 7.62
CA PHE A 56 24.25 28.47 8.07
C PHE A 56 25.06 27.16 8.06
N SER A 57 25.09 26.45 9.19
CA SER A 57 25.74 25.11 9.31
C SER A 57 24.99 24.12 10.24
N HIS A 58 23.74 24.41 10.61
CA HIS A 58 23.06 23.69 11.71
C HIS A 58 22.54 22.27 11.42
N ALA A 59 22.34 21.88 10.16
CA ALA A 59 21.64 20.63 9.81
C ALA A 59 22.30 19.34 10.37
N SER A 60 23.65 19.29 10.39
CA SER A 60 24.40 18.12 10.88
C SER A 60 24.24 17.89 12.40
N SER A 61 24.11 18.97 13.17
CA SER A 61 24.03 18.91 14.64
C SER A 61 22.73 18.27 15.13
N ALA A 62 21.60 18.56 14.48
CA ALA A 62 20.29 18.03 14.86
C ALA A 62 20.20 16.50 14.72
N ALA A 63 20.70 15.96 13.60
CA ALA A 63 20.74 14.51 13.38
C ALA A 63 21.61 13.80 14.45
N ALA A 64 22.75 14.40 14.81
CA ALA A 64 23.65 13.90 15.86
C ALA A 64 23.14 14.12 17.30
N ALA A 65 22.02 14.83 17.50
CA ALA A 65 21.32 14.92 18.78
C ALA A 65 20.20 13.86 18.86
N ALA A 66 19.37 13.75 17.82
CA ALA A 66 18.30 12.77 17.73
C ALA A 66 18.81 11.32 17.89
N SER A 67 19.93 10.99 17.24
CA SER A 67 20.55 9.66 17.34
C SER A 67 21.13 9.32 18.71
N ARG A 68 21.43 10.33 19.55
CA ARG A 68 21.86 10.13 20.94
C ARG A 68 20.69 10.00 21.91
N SER A 69 19.51 10.53 21.58
CA SER A 69 18.29 10.35 22.39
C SER A 69 17.77 8.90 22.30
N ALA A 70 17.70 8.35 21.07
CA ALA A 70 17.15 7.02 20.80
C ALA A 70 17.87 5.85 21.53
N VAL A 71 19.11 6.05 21.98
CA VAL A 71 19.90 5.03 22.72
C VAL A 71 19.48 4.92 24.19
N ALA A 72 18.65 5.84 24.70
CA ALA A 72 18.18 5.85 26.10
C ALA A 72 16.79 5.22 26.32
N GLU A 73 16.08 4.79 25.26
CA GLU A 73 14.65 4.49 25.33
C GLU A 73 14.33 3.00 25.57
N ALA A 74 14.30 2.60 26.84
CA ALA A 74 13.82 1.29 27.27
C ALA A 74 13.13 1.29 28.65
N SER A 75 12.01 2.04 28.81
CA SER A 75 11.02 1.85 29.90
C SER A 75 9.78 2.73 29.73
N SER A 76 8.67 2.18 29.22
CA SER A 76 7.33 2.79 29.33
C SER A 76 6.68 2.39 30.66
N CYS A 77 7.21 2.91 31.77
CA CYS A 77 6.67 2.67 33.10
C CYS A 77 5.63 3.76 33.43
N SER A 78 4.43 3.40 33.92
CA SER A 78 3.43 4.40 34.30
C SER A 78 3.86 5.19 35.55
N ALA A 79 3.32 6.38 35.76
CA ALA A 79 3.58 7.16 36.98
C ALA A 79 3.19 6.37 38.26
N ALA A 80 2.12 5.56 38.17
CA ALA A 80 1.70 4.67 39.25
C ALA A 80 2.71 3.53 39.51
N ASP A 81 3.25 2.92 38.46
CA ASP A 81 4.29 1.88 38.58
C ASP A 81 5.60 2.45 39.15
N ALA A 82 5.98 3.66 38.73
CA ALA A 82 7.15 4.37 39.25
C ALA A 82 6.99 4.72 40.75
N ALA A 83 5.83 5.22 41.17
CA ALA A 83 5.52 5.47 42.58
C ALA A 83 5.49 4.16 43.41
N ALA A 84 4.92 3.09 42.85
CA ALA A 84 4.93 1.77 43.46
C ALA A 84 6.33 1.14 43.50
N ALA A 85 7.21 1.46 42.55
CA ALA A 85 8.61 1.03 42.56
C ALA A 85 9.42 1.79 43.62
N ALA A 86 9.25 3.12 43.72
CA ALA A 86 9.92 3.94 44.73
C ALA A 86 9.55 3.53 46.17
N SER A 87 8.27 3.25 46.43
CA SER A 87 7.78 2.76 47.73
C SER A 87 8.17 1.31 48.05
N ARG A 88 8.48 0.49 47.04
CA ARG A 88 9.11 -0.84 47.24
C ARG A 88 10.63 -0.73 47.48
N ALA A 89 11.30 0.23 46.84
CA ALA A 89 12.74 0.45 47.01
C ALA A 89 13.12 0.94 48.42
N THR A 90 12.28 1.73 49.08
CA THR A 90 12.51 2.20 50.46
C THR A 90 12.40 1.09 51.51
N ALA A 91 11.69 -0.01 51.22
CA ALA A 91 11.57 -1.16 52.10
C ALA A 91 12.80 -2.10 52.05
N ALA A 92 13.54 -2.13 50.94
CA ALA A 92 14.66 -3.04 50.70
C ALA A 92 15.98 -2.61 51.38
N LYS A 93 15.96 -2.39 52.69
CA LYS A 93 17.07 -1.77 53.44
C LYS A 93 18.18 -2.77 53.83
N GLY A 94 18.82 -3.40 52.84
CA GLY A 94 19.92 -4.36 53.06
C GLY A 94 20.90 -4.54 51.89
N GLY A 95 22.15 -4.10 52.08
CA GLY A 95 23.31 -4.53 51.28
C GLY A 95 23.41 -4.03 49.83
N GLY A 96 23.96 -2.82 49.60
CA GLY A 96 24.24 -2.36 48.23
C GLY A 96 24.57 -0.86 48.06
N ARG A 97 25.56 -0.34 48.81
CA ARG A 97 25.79 1.12 48.95
C ARG A 97 26.10 1.88 47.65
N ALA A 98 26.54 1.20 46.59
CA ALA A 98 26.75 1.80 45.26
C ALA A 98 25.52 1.67 44.34
N ALA A 99 24.81 0.52 44.34
CA ALA A 99 23.61 0.33 43.53
C ALA A 99 22.45 1.24 43.99
N GLY A 100 22.30 1.41 45.30
CA GLY A 100 21.21 2.21 45.89
C GLY A 100 21.26 3.71 45.58
N SER A 101 22.41 4.29 45.21
CA SER A 101 22.47 5.70 44.80
C SER A 101 22.06 5.91 43.35
N SER A 102 22.33 4.94 42.47
CA SER A 102 21.91 4.97 41.07
C SER A 102 20.39 4.84 40.95
N THR A 103 19.77 3.90 41.69
CA THR A 103 18.31 3.73 41.70
C THR A 103 17.60 4.91 42.36
N ALA A 104 18.13 5.47 43.46
CA ALA A 104 17.58 6.69 44.06
C ALA A 104 17.66 7.90 43.12
N ARG A 105 18.75 8.07 42.38
CA ARG A 105 18.90 9.13 41.37
C ARG A 105 17.94 8.94 40.19
N ALA A 106 17.72 7.70 39.74
CA ALA A 106 16.74 7.40 38.69
C ALA A 106 15.30 7.70 39.17
N ALA A 107 14.94 7.32 40.39
CA ALA A 107 13.63 7.65 40.97
C ALA A 107 13.41 9.17 41.11
N ALA A 108 14.42 9.92 41.54
CA ALA A 108 14.35 11.38 41.61
C ALA A 108 14.20 12.04 40.23
N LEU A 109 14.87 11.53 39.20
CA LEU A 109 14.71 12.00 37.82
C LEU A 109 13.32 11.67 37.24
N LEU A 110 12.76 10.50 37.56
CA LEU A 110 11.39 10.16 37.16
C LEU A 110 10.35 11.04 37.86
N ALA A 111 10.52 11.33 39.15
CA ALA A 111 9.64 12.25 39.87
C ALA A 111 9.70 13.68 39.30
N ALA A 112 10.91 14.21 39.07
CA ALA A 112 11.09 15.54 38.46
C ALA A 112 10.54 15.61 37.02
N ARG A 113 10.61 14.51 36.25
CA ARG A 113 9.99 14.42 34.92
C ARG A 113 8.46 14.38 34.99
N ALA A 114 7.87 13.70 35.97
CA ALA A 114 6.43 13.72 36.19
C ALA A 114 5.95 15.13 36.56
N GLU A 115 6.59 15.77 37.55
CA GLU A 115 6.28 17.16 37.94
C GLU A 115 6.44 18.14 36.76
N HIS A 116 7.47 17.96 35.92
CA HIS A 116 7.63 18.77 34.71
C HIS A 116 6.49 18.56 33.70
N MET A 117 6.04 17.32 33.48
CA MET A 117 4.90 17.03 32.62
C MET A 117 3.62 17.64 33.16
N ASP A 118 3.29 17.45 34.45
CA ASP A 118 2.11 18.04 35.10
C ASP A 118 2.09 19.57 34.94
N GLN A 119 3.22 20.23 35.17
CA GLN A 119 3.37 21.67 34.99
C GLN A 119 3.28 22.12 33.52
N LEU A 120 3.67 21.28 32.55
CA LEU A 120 3.55 21.59 31.13
C LEU A 120 2.11 21.39 30.64
N GLU A 121 1.45 20.31 31.06
CA GLU A 121 0.05 20.02 30.73
C GLU A 121 -0.87 21.14 31.21
N GLN A 122 -0.74 21.60 32.47
CA GLN A 122 -1.49 22.75 32.99
C GLN A 122 -1.28 24.04 32.18
N ARG A 123 -0.06 24.30 31.70
CA ARG A 123 0.25 25.49 30.87
C ARG A 123 -0.33 25.38 29.47
N VAL A 124 -0.30 24.18 28.88
CA VAL A 124 -0.85 23.90 27.55
C VAL A 124 -2.38 23.89 27.57
N GLU A 125 -2.99 23.40 28.65
CA GLU A 125 -4.44 23.49 28.91
C GLU A 125 -4.88 24.96 29.09
N PHE A 126 -4.16 25.76 29.89
CA PHE A 126 -4.44 27.19 30.02
C PHE A 126 -4.29 27.93 28.68
N LEU A 127 -3.27 27.62 27.88
CA LEU A 127 -3.11 28.17 26.54
C LEU A 127 -4.26 27.76 25.60
N ASN A 128 -4.70 26.51 25.65
CA ASN A 128 -5.89 26.03 24.93
C ASN A 128 -7.16 26.78 25.37
N PHE A 129 -7.37 26.99 26.67
CA PHE A 129 -8.48 27.80 27.19
C PHE A 129 -8.44 29.22 26.62
N CYS A 130 -7.29 29.91 26.68
CA CYS A 130 -7.13 31.25 26.13
C CYS A 130 -7.41 31.33 24.61
N MET A 131 -7.09 30.29 23.83
CA MET A 131 -7.26 30.30 22.37
C MET A 131 -8.63 29.80 21.90
N VAL A 132 -9.30 28.94 22.67
CA VAL A 132 -10.64 28.43 22.34
C VAL A 132 -11.74 29.33 22.90
N GLN A 133 -11.55 29.92 24.09
CA GLN A 133 -12.55 30.77 24.75
C GLN A 133 -12.25 32.28 24.62
N GLY A 134 -11.00 32.66 24.28
CA GLY A 134 -10.60 34.06 24.16
C GLY A 134 -10.92 34.64 22.78
N PRO A 135 -11.72 35.72 22.68
CA PRO A 135 -11.99 36.36 21.40
C PRO A 135 -10.69 36.92 20.79
N GLN A 136 -10.40 36.53 19.55
CA GLN A 136 -9.29 37.05 18.73
C GLN A 136 -7.86 36.72 19.22
N ILE A 137 -7.68 35.77 20.16
CA ILE A 137 -6.34 35.32 20.56
C ILE A 137 -5.79 34.29 19.55
N ALA A 138 -5.05 34.77 18.57
CA ALA A 138 -4.28 33.95 17.63
C ALA A 138 -2.78 34.00 17.95
N LEU A 139 -2.09 32.85 17.82
CA LEU A 139 -0.63 32.80 18.01
C LEU A 139 0.12 33.19 16.73
N THR A 140 1.06 34.12 16.87
CA THR A 140 2.01 34.46 15.81
C THR A 140 2.96 33.30 15.51
N GLN A 141 3.51 33.25 14.30
CA GLN A 141 4.49 32.22 13.92
C GLN A 141 5.68 32.16 14.89
N ALA A 142 6.17 33.31 15.36
CA ALA A 142 7.28 33.38 16.32
C ALA A 142 6.95 32.73 17.68
N GLN A 143 5.71 32.87 18.16
CA GLN A 143 5.25 32.21 19.39
C GLN A 143 5.07 30.70 19.20
N LEU A 144 4.53 30.28 18.05
CA LEU A 144 4.47 28.86 17.67
C LEU A 144 5.88 28.25 17.57
N ASP A 145 6.85 28.99 17.03
CA ASP A 145 8.25 28.56 16.98
C ASP A 145 8.88 28.40 18.37
N VAL A 146 8.58 29.27 19.33
CA VAL A 146 9.06 29.08 20.72
C VAL A 146 8.51 27.78 21.30
N LEU A 147 7.21 27.52 21.15
CA LEU A 147 6.57 26.31 21.66
C LEU A 147 7.10 25.04 20.97
N TRP A 148 7.19 25.07 19.63
CA TRP A 148 7.65 23.97 18.80
C TRP A 148 9.13 23.64 19.03
N ASN A 149 10.01 24.65 19.00
CA ASN A 149 11.44 24.41 19.22
C ASN A 149 11.72 23.90 20.64
N ARG A 150 10.93 24.31 21.65
CA ARG A 150 11.13 23.84 23.04
C ARG A 150 10.58 22.45 23.31
N CYS A 151 9.35 22.14 22.86
CA CYS A 151 8.68 20.89 23.24
C CYS A 151 8.77 19.78 22.19
N VAL A 152 8.91 20.13 20.90
CA VAL A 152 8.90 19.16 19.79
C VAL A 152 10.30 18.89 19.25
N VAL A 153 11.15 19.91 19.13
CA VAL A 153 12.53 19.77 18.59
C VAL A 153 13.54 19.50 19.71
N CYS A 154 13.49 20.27 20.80
CA CYS A 154 14.40 20.17 21.95
C CYS A 154 13.74 19.58 23.20
N GLY A 155 12.59 18.91 23.05
CA GLY A 155 11.85 18.30 24.17
C GLY A 155 12.69 17.24 24.89
N SER A 156 12.61 17.21 26.22
CA SER A 156 13.39 16.29 27.06
C SER A 156 12.85 14.86 27.02
N CYS A 157 11.63 14.67 26.55
CA CYS A 157 11.02 13.36 26.27
C CYS A 157 9.88 13.42 25.24
N VAL A 158 9.49 12.24 24.73
CA VAL A 158 8.36 12.07 23.78
C VAL A 158 7.02 12.60 24.33
N GLY A 159 6.84 12.65 25.66
CA GLY A 159 5.62 13.17 26.30
C GLY A 159 5.37 14.64 26.02
N GLU A 160 6.40 15.49 26.11
CA GLU A 160 6.32 16.93 25.80
C GLU A 160 5.94 17.16 24.34
N ARG A 161 6.51 16.34 23.44
CA ARG A 161 6.24 16.38 22.00
C ARG A 161 4.80 15.98 21.68
N ASP A 162 4.36 14.86 22.22
CA ASP A 162 3.04 14.29 21.93
C ASP A 162 1.91 15.12 22.58
N LEU A 163 2.18 15.82 23.68
CA LEU A 163 1.30 16.83 24.25
C LEU A 163 1.05 17.99 23.28
N ILE A 164 2.10 18.56 22.68
CA ILE A 164 1.94 19.67 21.70
C ILE A 164 1.25 19.20 20.42
N PHE A 165 1.53 17.99 19.92
CA PHE A 165 0.80 17.45 18.77
C PHE A 165 -0.70 17.29 19.05
N ARG A 166 -1.07 16.74 20.22
CA ARG A 166 -2.46 16.60 20.66
C ARG A 166 -3.14 17.96 20.81
N TRP A 167 -2.44 18.94 21.38
CA TRP A 167 -2.91 20.31 21.54
C TRP A 167 -3.16 21.02 20.20
N VAL A 168 -2.29 20.86 19.19
CA VAL A 168 -2.53 21.43 17.84
C VAL A 168 -3.82 20.87 17.23
N GLU A 169 -4.06 19.57 17.35
CA GLU A 169 -5.28 18.91 16.86
C GLU A 169 -6.53 19.36 17.65
N GLN A 170 -6.42 19.46 18.97
CA GLN A 170 -7.50 19.92 19.86
C GLN A 170 -7.89 21.38 19.61
N VAL A 171 -6.92 22.30 19.56
CA VAL A 171 -7.17 23.72 19.29
C VAL A 171 -7.84 23.89 17.92
N ARG A 172 -7.33 23.20 16.89
CA ARG A 172 -7.88 23.27 15.52
C ARG A 172 -9.31 22.75 15.40
N THR A 173 -9.65 21.73 16.18
CA THR A 173 -10.99 21.12 16.18
C THR A 173 -12.00 21.98 16.94
N ASN A 174 -11.57 22.71 17.97
CA ASN A 174 -12.45 23.52 18.81
C ASN A 174 -12.46 25.02 18.46
N SER A 175 -11.53 25.53 17.65
CA SER A 175 -11.51 26.94 17.21
C SER A 175 -10.91 27.10 15.81
N VAL A 176 -11.72 27.66 14.91
CA VAL A 176 -11.35 27.94 13.50
C VAL A 176 -10.37 29.13 13.39
N SER A 177 -10.40 30.05 14.36
CA SER A 177 -9.64 31.31 14.36
C SER A 177 -8.36 31.27 15.22
N ALA A 178 -8.28 30.37 16.21
CA ALA A 178 -7.17 30.29 17.18
C ALA A 178 -5.77 30.18 16.58
N ILE A 179 -5.65 29.57 15.39
CA ILE A 179 -4.39 29.46 14.66
C ILE A 179 -4.71 29.73 13.19
N GLU A 180 -3.97 30.63 12.54
CA GLU A 180 -4.26 31.03 11.17
C GLU A 180 -4.01 29.91 10.13
N PRO A 181 -4.60 29.97 8.93
CA PRO A 181 -4.38 28.98 7.87
C PRO A 181 -2.91 28.80 7.47
N GLU A 182 -2.16 29.90 7.48
CA GLU A 182 -0.76 29.93 7.05
C GLU A 182 0.13 29.35 8.13
N ALA A 183 -0.26 29.52 9.40
CA ALA A 183 0.28 28.77 10.52
C ALA A 183 -0.09 27.26 10.47
N THR A 184 -1.19 26.83 9.85
CA THR A 184 -1.43 25.38 9.59
C THR A 184 -0.42 24.82 8.61
N ARG A 185 -0.25 25.50 7.46
CA ARG A 185 0.72 25.10 6.42
C ARG A 185 2.15 25.15 6.97
N TYR A 186 2.45 26.09 7.86
CA TYR A 186 3.71 26.17 8.60
C TYR A 186 3.92 25.00 9.56
N LEU A 187 2.97 24.73 10.48
CA LEU A 187 3.08 23.61 11.43
C LEU A 187 3.21 22.25 10.72
N PHE A 188 2.48 22.04 9.61
CA PHE A 188 2.66 20.83 8.80
C PHE A 188 4.07 20.72 8.22
N ARG A 189 4.64 21.81 7.69
CA ARG A 189 6.03 21.83 7.19
C ARG A 189 7.01 21.48 8.32
N ARG A 190 6.87 22.11 9.49
CA ARG A 190 7.71 21.88 10.68
C ARG A 190 7.56 20.45 11.23
N ALA A 191 6.40 19.82 11.05
CA ALA A 191 6.20 18.39 11.34
C ALA A 191 6.86 17.47 10.31
N SER A 192 6.86 17.86 9.02
CA SER A 192 7.53 17.11 7.94
C SER A 192 9.06 17.21 7.96
N GLU A 193 9.61 18.21 8.65
CA GLU A 193 11.06 18.37 8.93
C GLU A 193 11.59 17.39 10.00
N LEU A 194 10.70 16.71 10.75
CA LEU A 194 11.08 15.77 11.80
C LEU A 194 11.53 14.41 11.22
N SER A 195 12.37 13.69 11.96
CA SER A 195 12.81 12.35 11.54
C SER A 195 11.62 11.37 11.54
N ALA A 196 11.24 10.90 10.35
CA ALA A 196 10.18 9.93 10.17
C ALA A 196 10.41 8.62 10.95
N GLU A 197 11.67 8.28 11.25
CA GLU A 197 12.06 7.10 12.05
C GLU A 197 11.60 7.17 13.51
N SER A 198 11.36 8.37 14.05
CA SER A 198 11.00 8.61 15.46
C SER A 198 9.56 9.09 15.66
N LEU A 199 8.68 8.92 14.66
CA LEU A 199 7.27 9.32 14.75
C LEU A 199 6.49 8.42 15.71
N SER A 200 5.94 9.01 16.77
CA SER A 200 4.98 8.39 17.67
C SER A 200 3.57 8.34 17.04
N PRO A 201 2.66 7.50 17.57
CA PRO A 201 1.26 7.46 17.13
C PRO A 201 0.55 8.83 17.20
N THR A 202 0.80 9.63 18.25
CA THR A 202 0.20 10.97 18.39
C THR A 202 0.82 11.98 17.43
N ALA A 203 2.14 11.94 17.19
CA ALA A 203 2.77 12.78 16.18
C ALA A 203 2.21 12.50 14.77
N TYR A 204 2.08 11.22 14.42
CA TYR A 204 1.51 10.86 13.12
C TYR A 204 0.01 11.19 13.02
N ALA A 205 -0.79 11.03 14.08
CA ALA A 205 -2.20 11.42 14.08
C ALA A 205 -2.38 12.92 13.74
N CYS A 206 -1.60 13.79 14.39
CA CYS A 206 -1.62 15.22 14.09
C CYS A 206 -1.12 15.54 12.67
N ILE A 207 -0.08 14.84 12.17
CA ILE A 207 0.38 14.97 10.77
C ILE A 207 -0.73 14.58 9.78
N GLU A 208 -1.46 13.49 10.05
CA GLU A 208 -2.59 13.04 9.23
C GLU A 208 -3.75 14.06 9.28
N TYR A 209 -4.07 14.58 10.46
CA TYR A 209 -5.07 15.64 10.65
C TYR A 209 -4.71 16.89 9.83
N LEU A 210 -3.49 17.40 9.97
CA LEU A 210 -3.00 18.58 9.25
C LEU A 210 -2.97 18.34 7.74
N PHE A 211 -2.59 17.14 7.28
CA PHE A 211 -2.67 16.75 5.87
C PHE A 211 -4.12 16.80 5.34
N ARG A 212 -5.08 16.23 6.09
CA ARG A 212 -6.51 16.21 5.71
C ARG A 212 -7.07 17.63 5.66
N TRP A 213 -6.80 18.45 6.68
CA TRP A 213 -7.24 19.85 6.77
C TRP A 213 -6.70 20.71 5.63
N ILE A 214 -5.40 20.61 5.32
CA ILE A 214 -4.78 21.38 4.23
C ILE A 214 -5.42 20.98 2.91
N ASN A 215 -5.47 19.70 2.55
CA ASN A 215 -6.00 19.29 1.25
C ASN A 215 -7.52 19.53 1.12
N TRP A 216 -8.26 19.51 2.22
CA TRP A 216 -9.67 19.91 2.26
C TRP A 216 -9.85 21.40 1.96
N ARG A 217 -9.09 22.27 2.64
CA ARG A 217 -9.14 23.73 2.41
C ARG A 217 -8.90 24.09 0.94
N GLU A 218 -7.95 23.41 0.31
CA GLU A 218 -7.55 23.61 -1.09
C GLU A 218 -8.56 23.00 -2.10
N GLN A 219 -9.70 22.45 -1.65
CA GLN A 219 -10.75 21.79 -2.45
C GLN A 219 -10.30 20.53 -3.21
N ARG A 220 -9.25 19.85 -2.73
CA ARG A 220 -8.64 18.67 -3.38
C ARG A 220 -9.02 17.35 -2.70
N PHE A 221 -9.68 17.45 -1.56
CA PHE A 221 -10.03 16.35 -0.66
C PHE A 221 -11.37 16.67 0.00
N ALA A 222 -12.32 15.76 -0.06
CA ALA A 222 -13.58 15.83 0.68
C ALA A 222 -13.69 14.63 1.62
N GLN A 223 -14.43 14.80 2.71
CA GLN A 223 -14.59 13.77 3.73
C GLN A 223 -16.01 13.85 4.31
N GLN A 224 -16.72 12.73 4.30
CA GLN A 224 -18.02 12.58 4.96
C GLN A 224 -17.86 11.95 6.35
N ASP A 225 -17.04 10.90 6.46
CA ASP A 225 -16.67 10.27 7.73
C ASP A 225 -15.18 9.84 7.72
N GLN A 226 -14.72 9.13 8.75
CA GLN A 226 -13.30 8.74 8.84
C GLN A 226 -12.83 7.81 7.70
N SER A 227 -13.75 7.02 7.13
CA SER A 227 -13.56 6.04 6.06
C SER A 227 -13.99 6.55 4.68
N ASN A 228 -15.09 7.29 4.59
CA ASN A 228 -15.61 7.85 3.34
C ASN A 228 -14.90 9.17 3.01
N ILE A 229 -13.73 9.02 2.39
CA ILE A 229 -12.87 10.05 1.83
C ILE A 229 -13.06 10.06 0.31
N SER A 230 -13.04 11.26 -0.29
CA SER A 230 -12.92 11.48 -1.73
C SER A 230 -11.72 12.37 -2.04
N VAL A 231 -10.88 11.97 -3.00
CA VAL A 231 -9.78 12.80 -3.52
C VAL A 231 -10.25 13.41 -4.84
N LEU A 232 -10.48 14.71 -4.81
CA LEU A 232 -11.07 15.49 -5.90
C LEU A 232 -10.02 15.99 -6.90
N ASP A 233 -8.76 16.15 -6.47
CA ASP A 233 -7.65 16.51 -7.35
C ASP A 233 -6.26 16.05 -6.83
N VAL A 234 -5.29 15.95 -7.73
CA VAL A 234 -3.90 15.53 -7.49
C VAL A 234 -2.91 16.45 -8.24
N PRO A 235 -1.68 16.69 -7.74
CA PRO A 235 -1.01 16.05 -6.61
C PRO A 235 -1.32 16.69 -5.24
N LEU A 236 -1.78 15.88 -4.27
CA LEU A 236 -2.09 16.31 -2.91
C LEU A 236 -0.86 16.83 -2.15
N HIS A 237 -1.06 17.89 -1.35
CA HIS A 237 -0.02 18.48 -0.49
C HIS A 237 0.41 17.50 0.62
N GLY A 238 1.72 17.34 0.82
CA GLY A 238 2.26 16.57 1.95
C GLY A 238 2.31 15.05 1.79
N VAL A 239 1.97 14.50 0.61
CA VAL A 239 2.00 13.05 0.35
C VAL A 239 3.37 12.43 0.61
N GLN A 240 4.46 13.16 0.36
CA GLN A 240 5.83 12.68 0.65
C GLN A 240 6.10 12.47 2.15
N THR A 241 5.45 13.23 3.03
CA THR A 241 5.51 13.03 4.48
C THR A 241 4.83 11.72 4.88
N LEU A 242 3.72 11.36 4.22
CA LEU A 242 3.03 10.09 4.41
C LEU A 242 3.85 8.90 3.91
N TRP A 243 4.55 9.03 2.77
CA TRP A 243 5.50 8.02 2.28
C TRP A 243 6.67 7.82 3.25
N ALA A 244 7.27 8.91 3.74
CA ALA A 244 8.35 8.84 4.72
C ALA A 244 7.90 8.13 6.01
N ALA A 245 6.71 8.47 6.53
CA ALA A 245 6.11 7.77 7.67
C ALA A 245 5.82 6.30 7.37
N ALA A 246 5.26 5.97 6.19
CA ALA A 246 4.92 4.61 5.80
C ALA A 246 6.13 3.67 5.64
N LEU A 247 7.27 4.20 5.18
CA LEU A 247 8.45 3.38 4.85
C LEU A 247 9.55 3.39 5.93
N ARG A 248 9.68 4.47 6.74
CA ARG A 248 10.83 4.68 7.64
C ARG A 248 10.52 4.63 9.13
N THR A 249 9.26 4.76 9.56
CA THR A 249 8.96 4.78 11.02
C THR A 249 9.25 3.44 11.70
N ARG A 250 9.87 3.49 12.89
CA ARG A 250 10.12 2.31 13.71
C ARG A 250 8.85 1.80 14.42
N ASP A 251 7.84 2.65 14.60
CA ASP A 251 6.56 2.27 15.21
C ASP A 251 5.70 1.47 14.21
N GLU A 252 5.39 0.21 14.52
CA GLU A 252 4.66 -0.65 13.58
C GLU A 252 3.25 -0.13 13.28
N ALA A 253 2.55 0.44 14.26
CA ALA A 253 1.20 0.93 14.12
C ALA A 253 1.13 2.21 13.27
N VAL A 254 2.08 3.14 13.44
CA VAL A 254 2.25 4.30 12.56
C VAL A 254 2.50 3.85 11.13
N GLY A 255 3.43 2.92 10.91
CA GLY A 255 3.75 2.42 9.58
C GLY A 255 2.56 1.73 8.90
N VAL A 256 1.82 0.90 9.63
CA VAL A 256 0.58 0.25 9.11
C VAL A 256 -0.50 1.28 8.83
N ARG A 257 -0.69 2.29 9.68
CA ARG A 257 -1.69 3.35 9.49
C ARG A 257 -1.36 4.20 8.26
N ALA A 258 -0.11 4.63 8.10
CA ALA A 258 0.35 5.41 6.96
C ALA A 258 0.22 4.63 5.64
N ILE A 259 0.57 3.34 5.61
CA ILE A 259 0.32 2.48 4.43
C ILE A 259 -1.18 2.41 4.09
N ARG A 260 -2.04 2.15 5.08
CA ARG A 260 -3.50 2.09 4.85
C ARG A 260 -4.07 3.40 4.34
N PHE A 261 -3.62 4.53 4.90
CA PHE A 261 -4.08 5.85 4.49
C PHE A 261 -3.60 6.21 3.07
N LEU A 262 -2.35 5.91 2.72
CA LEU A 262 -1.84 6.04 1.34
C LEU A 262 -2.66 5.22 0.34
N VAL A 263 -2.93 3.94 0.63
CA VAL A 263 -3.76 3.08 -0.24
C VAL A 263 -5.20 3.61 -0.32
N LEU A 264 -5.79 4.08 0.78
CA LEU A 264 -7.12 4.70 0.80
C LEU A 264 -7.18 5.93 -0.09
N LEU A 265 -6.20 6.84 -0.04
CA LEU A 265 -6.17 8.03 -0.92
C LEU A 265 -6.19 7.65 -2.42
N HIS A 266 -5.50 6.57 -2.80
CA HIS A 266 -5.47 6.09 -4.19
C HIS A 266 -6.75 5.33 -4.58
N HIS A 267 -7.43 4.72 -3.62
CA HIS A 267 -8.74 4.10 -3.80
C HIS A 267 -9.86 5.17 -3.88
N SER A 268 -9.71 6.28 -3.16
CA SER A 268 -10.67 7.39 -3.08
C SER A 268 -10.61 8.41 -4.23
N LEU A 269 -9.84 8.17 -5.28
CA LEU A 269 -9.71 9.08 -6.43
C LEU A 269 -11.05 9.24 -7.17
N GLN A 270 -11.57 10.47 -7.19
CA GLN A 270 -12.76 10.92 -7.95
C GLN A 270 -12.34 11.87 -9.08
N ILE A 271 -11.31 11.47 -9.83
CA ILE A 271 -10.78 12.19 -11.00
C ILE A 271 -10.98 11.36 -12.27
N GLU A 272 -10.74 11.96 -13.44
CA GLU A 272 -10.85 11.31 -14.75
C GLU A 272 -10.08 9.97 -14.81
N ALA A 273 -10.69 8.93 -15.40
CA ALA A 273 -10.14 7.57 -15.43
C ALA A 273 -8.77 7.42 -16.15
N SER A 274 -8.38 8.40 -16.97
CA SER A 274 -7.02 8.54 -17.49
C SER A 274 -6.02 8.88 -16.36
N ARG A 275 -6.28 9.97 -15.63
CA ARG A 275 -5.51 10.45 -14.47
C ARG A 275 -5.47 9.40 -13.35
N VAL A 276 -6.55 8.65 -13.12
CA VAL A 276 -6.52 7.57 -12.12
C VAL A 276 -5.53 6.48 -12.51
N ARG A 277 -5.54 5.99 -13.76
CA ARG A 277 -4.59 4.97 -14.22
C ARG A 277 -3.15 5.47 -14.19
N GLN A 278 -2.92 6.75 -14.50
CA GLN A 278 -1.61 7.40 -14.31
C GLN A 278 -1.20 7.36 -12.83
N GLN A 279 -2.04 7.83 -11.90
CA GLN A 279 -1.73 7.87 -10.47
C GLN A 279 -1.52 6.45 -9.87
N GLN A 280 -2.23 5.44 -10.38
CA GLN A 280 -2.00 4.03 -10.01
C GLN A 280 -0.64 3.50 -10.49
N ARG A 281 -0.17 3.93 -11.68
CA ARG A 281 1.18 3.60 -12.18
C ARG A 281 2.28 4.36 -11.41
N GLU A 282 2.07 5.64 -11.11
CA GLU A 282 3.01 6.44 -10.32
C GLU A 282 3.16 5.90 -8.88
N PHE A 283 2.05 5.48 -8.26
CA PHE A 283 2.06 4.84 -6.95
C PHE A 283 2.87 3.53 -6.93
N VAL A 284 2.62 2.64 -7.90
CA VAL A 284 3.35 1.38 -8.06
C VAL A 284 4.84 1.65 -8.34
N SER A 285 5.15 2.55 -9.27
CA SER A 285 6.52 2.94 -9.61
C SER A 285 7.29 3.46 -8.38
N SER A 286 6.68 4.38 -7.61
CA SER A 286 7.27 4.92 -6.38
C SER A 286 7.59 3.82 -5.37
N CYS A 287 6.64 2.90 -5.16
CA CYS A 287 6.77 1.81 -4.20
C CYS A 287 7.80 0.75 -4.66
N MET A 288 7.81 0.41 -5.95
CA MET A 288 8.76 -0.54 -6.56
C MET A 288 10.19 0.01 -6.59
N SER A 289 10.35 1.32 -6.85
CA SER A 289 11.65 2.00 -6.79
C SER A 289 12.24 1.98 -5.37
N SER A 290 11.42 2.33 -4.36
CA SER A 290 11.82 2.22 -2.95
C SER A 290 12.12 0.77 -2.52
N LEU A 291 11.37 -0.18 -3.06
CA LEU A 291 11.57 -1.62 -2.82
C LEU A 291 12.90 -2.10 -3.40
N ASP A 292 13.25 -1.76 -4.65
CA ASP A 292 14.50 -2.21 -5.24
C ASP A 292 15.73 -1.51 -4.65
N GLU A 293 15.67 -0.20 -4.35
CA GLU A 293 16.80 0.48 -3.68
C GLU A 293 17.12 -0.21 -2.34
N ALA A 294 16.09 -0.47 -1.52
CA ALA A 294 16.25 -1.14 -0.24
C ALA A 294 16.71 -2.61 -0.41
N ALA A 295 16.16 -3.34 -1.38
CA ALA A 295 16.53 -4.72 -1.64
C ALA A 295 17.96 -4.86 -2.19
N SER A 296 18.37 -4.02 -3.14
CA SER A 296 19.70 -4.00 -3.72
C SER A 296 20.76 -3.61 -2.70
N ARG A 297 20.44 -2.67 -1.77
CA ARG A 297 21.30 -2.35 -0.62
C ARG A 297 21.39 -3.51 0.39
N LEU A 298 20.32 -4.25 0.64
CA LEU A 298 20.36 -5.47 1.46
C LEU A 298 21.21 -6.57 0.82
N ARG A 299 21.10 -6.79 -0.50
CA ARG A 299 21.95 -7.75 -1.23
C ARG A 299 23.42 -7.35 -1.13
N ALA A 300 23.76 -6.07 -1.31
CA ALA A 300 25.13 -5.58 -1.12
C ALA A 300 25.68 -5.87 0.29
N LEU A 301 24.86 -5.67 1.33
CA LEU A 301 25.19 -6.02 2.72
C LEU A 301 25.23 -7.53 3.02
N GLN A 302 24.70 -8.39 2.13
CA GLN A 302 24.79 -9.85 2.23
C GLN A 302 26.00 -10.42 1.47
N LEU A 303 26.43 -9.76 0.38
CA LEU A 303 27.65 -10.13 -0.37
C LEU A 303 28.93 -9.55 0.26
N ALA A 304 28.83 -8.49 1.06
CA ALA A 304 29.95 -7.94 1.81
C ALA A 304 30.37 -8.89 2.94
N ALA A 305 31.36 -9.75 2.66
CA ALA A 305 31.97 -10.61 3.67
C ALA A 305 32.63 -9.77 4.78
N PRO A 306 32.45 -10.11 6.08
CA PRO A 306 33.11 -9.41 7.16
C PRO A 306 34.64 -9.62 7.08
N PRO A 307 35.46 -8.60 7.39
CA PRO A 307 36.91 -8.75 7.41
C PRO A 307 37.32 -9.78 8.47
N ALA A 308 38.25 -10.67 8.11
CA ALA A 308 38.69 -11.78 8.95
C ALA A 308 39.53 -11.29 10.15
N GLY A 309 38.87 -10.84 11.22
CA GLY A 309 39.52 -10.44 12.47
C GLY A 309 38.66 -9.62 13.43
N GLU A 310 37.67 -8.85 12.94
CA GLU A 310 36.95 -7.86 13.75
C GLU A 310 35.42 -8.14 13.80
N PRO A 311 34.95 -9.04 14.70
CA PRO A 311 33.60 -9.61 14.60
C PRO A 311 32.47 -8.80 15.26
N ALA A 312 32.78 -7.77 16.07
CA ALA A 312 31.80 -7.15 16.98
C ALA A 312 31.23 -5.82 16.49
N ARG A 313 32.08 -4.78 16.34
CA ARG A 313 31.63 -3.42 16.03
C ARG A 313 31.02 -3.29 14.64
N ASP A 314 31.64 -3.93 13.65
CA ASP A 314 31.15 -3.90 12.27
C ASP A 314 29.82 -4.64 12.12
N ALA A 315 29.58 -5.69 12.92
CA ALA A 315 28.31 -6.40 12.95
C ALA A 315 27.16 -5.55 13.52
N GLU A 316 27.42 -4.79 14.57
CA GLU A 316 26.47 -3.85 15.19
C GLU A 316 26.18 -2.66 14.27
N ALA A 317 27.22 -2.06 13.67
CA ALA A 317 27.08 -0.99 12.68
C ALA A 317 26.32 -1.46 11.42
N ALA A 318 26.60 -2.67 10.92
CA ALA A 318 25.86 -3.26 9.81
C ALA A 318 24.40 -3.58 10.18
N ALA A 319 24.12 -3.99 11.42
CA ALA A 319 22.74 -4.21 11.89
C ALA A 319 21.93 -2.91 11.89
N LEU A 320 22.50 -1.80 12.36
CA LEU A 320 21.88 -0.47 12.39
C LEU A 320 21.49 0.05 10.99
N VAL A 321 22.21 -0.38 9.94
CA VAL A 321 21.87 -0.07 8.53
C VAL A 321 20.91 -1.12 7.93
N ARG A 322 21.03 -2.39 8.33
CA ARG A 322 20.21 -3.50 7.83
C ARG A 322 18.73 -3.39 8.26
N GLU A 323 18.47 -3.05 9.53
CA GLU A 323 17.11 -2.98 10.09
C GLU A 323 16.20 -1.98 9.32
N PRO A 324 16.59 -0.70 9.08
CA PRO A 324 15.77 0.23 8.31
C PRO A 324 15.50 -0.21 6.86
N LEU A 325 16.43 -0.95 6.23
CA LEU A 325 16.25 -1.47 4.87
C LEU A 325 15.30 -2.68 4.85
N GLN A 326 15.42 -3.59 5.83
CA GLN A 326 14.48 -4.72 6.01
C GLN A 326 13.06 -4.20 6.26
N LEU A 327 12.93 -3.19 7.13
CA LEU A 327 11.69 -2.47 7.38
C LEU A 327 11.12 -1.86 6.08
N CYS A 328 11.93 -1.13 5.29
CA CYS A 328 11.48 -0.53 4.03
C CYS A 328 10.94 -1.59 3.04
N VAL A 329 11.68 -2.69 2.83
CA VAL A 329 11.23 -3.83 2.00
C VAL A 329 9.93 -4.43 2.57
N GLU A 330 9.84 -4.62 3.89
CA GLU A 330 8.63 -5.15 4.53
C GLU A 330 7.42 -4.22 4.34
N ARG A 331 7.61 -2.90 4.43
CA ARG A 331 6.56 -1.88 4.24
C ARG A 331 6.10 -1.79 2.78
N CYS A 332 7.02 -1.76 1.82
CA CYS A 332 6.70 -1.78 0.39
C CYS A 332 5.90 -3.05 0.01
N LEU A 333 6.36 -4.25 0.40
CA LEU A 333 5.64 -5.50 0.14
C LEU A 333 4.22 -5.51 0.76
N THR A 334 4.07 -4.90 1.95
CA THR A 334 2.76 -4.74 2.60
C THR A 334 1.86 -3.76 1.84
N MET A 335 2.42 -2.64 1.38
CA MET A 335 1.70 -1.60 0.66
C MET A 335 1.22 -2.10 -0.72
N LEU A 336 2.10 -2.74 -1.50
CA LEU A 336 1.75 -3.33 -2.79
C LEU A 336 0.65 -4.40 -2.63
N ARG A 337 0.77 -5.27 -1.62
CA ARG A 337 -0.24 -6.31 -1.36
C ARG A 337 -1.59 -5.72 -0.98
N LEU A 338 -1.62 -4.70 -0.12
CA LEU A 338 -2.87 -4.01 0.23
C LEU A 338 -3.46 -3.30 -0.99
N PHE A 339 -2.65 -2.59 -1.78
CA PHE A 339 -3.08 -1.91 -2.99
C PHE A 339 -3.72 -2.87 -4.02
N VAL A 340 -3.09 -4.01 -4.31
CA VAL A 340 -3.68 -5.07 -5.14
C VAL A 340 -5.01 -5.55 -4.55
N THR A 341 -5.05 -5.83 -3.24
CA THR A 341 -6.28 -6.29 -2.57
C THR A 341 -7.43 -5.27 -2.68
N GLU A 342 -7.15 -3.97 -2.54
CA GLU A 342 -8.18 -2.92 -2.65
C GLU A 342 -8.63 -2.68 -4.10
N LEU A 343 -7.77 -2.91 -5.10
CA LEU A 343 -8.19 -2.91 -6.51
C LEU A 343 -9.09 -4.11 -6.83
N GLU A 344 -8.71 -5.31 -6.40
CA GLU A 344 -9.47 -6.55 -6.64
C GLU A 344 -10.87 -6.52 -6.03
N LYS A 345 -11.09 -5.81 -4.91
CA LYS A 345 -12.43 -5.58 -4.34
C LYS A 345 -13.39 -4.81 -5.25
N ARG A 346 -12.87 -3.99 -6.17
CA ARG A 346 -13.66 -3.18 -7.11
C ARG A 346 -13.76 -3.79 -8.51
N ALA A 347 -12.89 -4.75 -8.84
CA ALA A 347 -12.90 -5.36 -10.15
C ALA A 347 -14.24 -6.09 -10.38
N PRO A 348 -15.02 -5.75 -11.43
CA PRO A 348 -16.29 -6.43 -11.69
C PRO A 348 -16.01 -7.89 -12.06
N LEU A 349 -16.63 -8.83 -11.32
CA LEU A 349 -16.51 -10.27 -11.56
C LEU A 349 -17.31 -10.66 -12.81
N THR A 350 -16.79 -10.32 -13.98
CA THR A 350 -17.41 -10.57 -15.28
C THR A 350 -17.48 -12.08 -15.57
N PRO A 351 -18.65 -12.63 -15.95
CA PRO A 351 -18.79 -14.07 -16.22
C PRO A 351 -17.91 -14.52 -17.40
N GLY A 352 -16.81 -15.21 -17.10
CA GLY A 352 -15.81 -15.62 -18.11
C GLY A 352 -14.87 -14.48 -18.55
N GLY A 353 -14.93 -13.31 -17.92
CA GLY A 353 -14.01 -12.21 -18.19
C GLY A 353 -12.61 -12.55 -17.71
N SER A 354 -11.64 -12.51 -18.63
CA SER A 354 -10.23 -12.79 -18.33
C SER A 354 -9.53 -11.58 -17.68
N LEU A 355 -10.05 -11.15 -16.53
CA LEU A 355 -9.25 -10.40 -15.54
C LEU A 355 -8.07 -11.29 -15.20
N SER A 356 -6.87 -10.90 -15.64
CA SER A 356 -5.72 -11.81 -15.82
C SER A 356 -5.45 -12.62 -14.55
N ARG A 357 -5.86 -13.89 -14.57
CA ARG A 357 -6.07 -14.71 -13.37
C ARG A 357 -4.81 -14.73 -12.52
N ARG A 358 -4.95 -14.44 -11.21
CA ARG A 358 -3.88 -14.51 -10.21
C ARG A 358 -3.05 -15.76 -10.47
N HIS A 359 -1.72 -15.66 -10.49
CA HIS A 359 -0.86 -16.81 -10.78
C HIS A 359 -1.14 -17.98 -9.84
N GLY A 360 -1.30 -17.72 -8.53
CA GLY A 360 -1.68 -18.73 -7.54
C GLY A 360 -3.10 -19.30 -7.69
N ALA A 361 -3.95 -18.70 -8.54
CA ALA A 361 -5.24 -19.23 -8.95
C ALA A 361 -5.18 -20.04 -10.26
N CYS A 362 -4.16 -19.85 -11.10
CA CYS A 362 -3.84 -20.76 -12.21
C CYS A 362 -3.21 -22.06 -11.71
N VAL A 363 -2.33 -21.96 -10.70
CA VAL A 363 -1.71 -23.12 -10.03
C VAL A 363 -2.79 -24.05 -9.47
N ARG A 364 -2.71 -25.33 -9.82
CA ARG A 364 -3.65 -26.36 -9.35
C ARG A 364 -3.59 -26.51 -7.83
N GLY A 365 -4.66 -26.10 -7.16
CA GLY A 365 -4.81 -26.20 -5.71
C GLY A 365 -5.05 -27.63 -5.23
N SER A 366 -5.12 -27.82 -3.91
CA SER A 366 -5.53 -29.09 -3.32
C SER A 366 -6.98 -29.40 -3.69
N PRO A 367 -7.31 -30.61 -4.21
CA PRO A 367 -8.68 -31.00 -4.48
C PRO A 367 -9.48 -31.06 -3.18
N MET A 368 -10.73 -30.63 -3.24
CA MET A 368 -11.65 -30.55 -2.10
C MET A 368 -13.08 -30.85 -2.53
N THR A 369 -13.77 -31.67 -1.73
CA THR A 369 -15.16 -32.08 -1.97
C THR A 369 -16.08 -31.27 -1.07
N VAL A 370 -16.74 -30.25 -1.64
CA VAL A 370 -17.63 -29.33 -0.94
C VAL A 370 -19.04 -29.92 -0.86
N GLN A 371 -19.52 -30.16 0.36
CA GLN A 371 -20.87 -30.61 0.64
C GLN A 371 -21.81 -29.40 0.75
N VAL A 372 -22.70 -29.26 -0.23
CA VAL A 372 -23.71 -28.20 -0.26
C VAL A 372 -24.92 -28.61 0.57
N MET A 373 -25.33 -27.77 1.51
CA MET A 373 -26.44 -28.02 2.43
C MET A 373 -27.51 -26.93 2.27
N LEU A 374 -28.61 -27.24 1.57
CA LEU A 374 -29.70 -26.30 1.38
C LEU A 374 -30.47 -26.04 2.67
N VAL A 375 -30.86 -24.79 2.90
CA VAL A 375 -31.61 -24.35 4.08
C VAL A 375 -32.86 -23.60 3.62
N GLY A 376 -34.04 -24.18 3.86
CA GLY A 376 -35.34 -23.53 3.67
C GLY A 376 -36.16 -23.93 2.44
N GLY A 377 -35.80 -25.01 1.73
CA GLY A 377 -36.60 -25.56 0.61
C GLY A 377 -36.96 -27.03 0.82
N ALA A 378 -37.94 -27.55 0.08
CA ALA A 378 -38.41 -28.94 0.20
C ALA A 378 -37.43 -29.96 -0.41
N SER A 379 -36.47 -29.49 -1.21
CA SER A 379 -35.50 -30.34 -1.90
C SER A 379 -34.39 -30.83 -0.97
N GLY A 380 -34.38 -32.14 -0.68
CA GLY A 380 -33.34 -32.81 0.11
C GLY A 380 -31.97 -32.96 -0.58
N LEU A 381 -31.73 -32.23 -1.67
CA LEU A 381 -30.49 -32.28 -2.45
C LEU A 381 -29.29 -31.83 -1.62
N ARG A 382 -28.24 -32.66 -1.67
CA ARG A 382 -26.91 -32.37 -1.09
C ARG A 382 -25.83 -32.51 -2.16
N PRO A 383 -25.74 -31.58 -3.13
CA PRO A 383 -24.74 -31.68 -4.19
C PRO A 383 -23.31 -31.70 -3.61
N SER A 384 -22.49 -32.58 -4.15
CA SER A 384 -21.13 -32.86 -3.69
C SER A 384 -20.14 -32.35 -4.75
N LEU A 385 -19.77 -31.07 -4.62
CA LEU A 385 -18.97 -30.38 -5.63
C LEU A 385 -17.48 -30.71 -5.46
N ARG A 386 -16.87 -31.28 -6.49
CA ARG A 386 -15.41 -31.37 -6.59
C ARG A 386 -14.87 -30.02 -7.06
N MET A 387 -14.06 -29.38 -6.22
CA MET A 387 -13.38 -28.12 -6.50
C MET A 387 -11.91 -28.21 -6.08
N HIS A 388 -11.14 -27.16 -6.29
CA HIS A 388 -9.75 -27.04 -5.82
C HIS A 388 -9.57 -25.76 -4.99
N SER A 389 -8.64 -25.76 -4.02
CA SER A 389 -8.47 -24.65 -3.07
C SER A 389 -8.00 -23.32 -3.67
N ASN A 390 -7.52 -23.32 -4.92
CA ASN A 390 -7.14 -22.14 -5.71
C ASN A 390 -8.35 -21.42 -6.35
N GLN A 391 -9.50 -22.08 -6.45
CA GLN A 391 -10.74 -21.52 -7.02
C GLN A 391 -11.36 -20.48 -6.08
N THR A 392 -12.16 -19.56 -6.63
CA THR A 392 -12.76 -18.46 -5.85
C THR A 392 -14.10 -18.81 -5.22
N VAL A 393 -14.52 -17.98 -4.25
CA VAL A 393 -15.88 -18.01 -3.68
C VAL A 393 -16.94 -17.75 -4.75
N ASP A 394 -16.67 -16.88 -5.72
CA ASP A 394 -17.54 -16.67 -6.89
C ASP A 394 -17.63 -17.91 -7.78
N GLU A 395 -16.53 -18.62 -8.06
CA GLU A 395 -16.58 -19.88 -8.80
C GLU A 395 -17.42 -20.94 -8.08
N LEU A 396 -17.32 -21.02 -6.74
CA LEU A 396 -18.21 -21.87 -5.92
C LEU A 396 -19.67 -21.40 -6.01
N ARG A 397 -19.92 -20.09 -5.88
CA ARG A 397 -21.27 -19.49 -5.94
C ARG A 397 -21.94 -19.78 -7.29
N ARG A 398 -21.21 -19.59 -8.38
CA ARG A 398 -21.63 -19.90 -9.76
C ARG A 398 -21.86 -21.40 -9.96
N ARG A 399 -21.01 -22.27 -9.42
CA ARG A 399 -21.21 -23.73 -9.55
C ARG A 399 -22.42 -24.21 -8.76
N VAL A 400 -22.59 -23.78 -7.51
CA VAL A 400 -23.81 -24.05 -6.72
C VAL A 400 -25.05 -23.54 -7.44
N TRP A 401 -25.00 -22.33 -8.01
CA TRP A 401 -26.10 -21.76 -8.78
C TRP A 401 -26.45 -22.59 -10.02
N GLN A 402 -25.46 -23.13 -10.73
CA GLN A 402 -25.67 -24.07 -11.83
C GLN A 402 -26.36 -25.36 -11.37
N GLU A 403 -25.83 -26.07 -10.36
CA GLU A 403 -26.46 -27.30 -9.85
C GLU A 403 -27.93 -27.08 -9.42
N LEU A 404 -28.21 -25.94 -8.75
CA LEU A 404 -29.56 -25.61 -8.29
C LEU A 404 -30.50 -25.27 -9.45
N ARG A 405 -30.03 -24.52 -10.45
CA ARG A 405 -30.80 -24.21 -11.66
C ARG A 405 -31.10 -25.47 -12.47
N ASP A 406 -30.12 -26.35 -12.61
CA ASP A 406 -30.23 -27.56 -13.43
C ASP A 406 -31.08 -28.63 -12.71
N ALA A 407 -31.12 -28.62 -11.37
CA ALA A 407 -32.05 -29.42 -10.56
C ALA A 407 -33.47 -28.80 -10.41
N ALA A 408 -33.65 -27.50 -10.67
CA ALA A 408 -34.93 -26.80 -10.55
C ALA A 408 -35.98 -27.21 -11.60
N LEU A 409 -35.63 -28.08 -12.56
CA LEU A 409 -36.53 -28.69 -13.53
C LEU A 409 -37.72 -29.46 -12.89
N GLY A 410 -37.71 -29.67 -11.56
CA GLY A 410 -38.80 -30.24 -10.77
C GLY A 410 -39.92 -29.27 -10.32
N GLY A 411 -39.82 -27.96 -10.57
CA GLY A 411 -40.95 -27.02 -10.41
C GLY A 411 -40.83 -25.91 -9.35
N GLU A 412 -39.73 -25.82 -8.60
CA GLU A 412 -39.38 -24.58 -7.87
C GLU A 412 -38.70 -23.59 -8.84
N ALA A 413 -38.96 -22.28 -8.71
CA ALA A 413 -38.32 -21.29 -9.56
C ALA A 413 -36.81 -21.18 -9.23
N PRO A 414 -35.90 -21.30 -10.20
CA PRO A 414 -34.46 -21.25 -9.92
C PRO A 414 -34.02 -19.85 -9.44
N PRO A 415 -32.93 -19.75 -8.64
CA PRO A 415 -32.33 -18.45 -8.33
C PRO A 415 -32.01 -17.68 -9.61
N PRO A 416 -32.39 -16.39 -9.77
CA PRO A 416 -32.20 -15.69 -11.03
C PRO A 416 -30.74 -15.31 -11.31
N GLN A 417 -29.92 -15.15 -10.28
CA GLN A 417 -28.49 -14.82 -10.38
C GLN A 417 -27.68 -15.49 -9.26
N PRO A 418 -26.38 -15.80 -9.44
CA PRO A 418 -25.51 -16.35 -8.39
C PRO A 418 -25.47 -15.49 -7.13
N SER A 419 -25.49 -14.15 -7.28
CA SER A 419 -25.52 -13.13 -6.22
C SER A 419 -26.68 -13.25 -5.23
N SER A 420 -27.79 -13.89 -5.64
CA SER A 420 -28.95 -14.17 -4.79
C SER A 420 -28.70 -15.29 -3.77
N LEU A 421 -27.66 -16.11 -3.96
CA LEU A 421 -27.27 -17.15 -3.00
C LEU A 421 -26.52 -16.52 -1.82
N ARG A 422 -26.95 -16.83 -0.60
CA ARG A 422 -26.18 -16.62 0.64
C ARG A 422 -25.51 -17.93 1.02
N MET A 423 -24.18 -17.92 1.08
CA MET A 423 -23.36 -19.08 1.43
C MET A 423 -22.74 -18.89 2.82
N ILE A 424 -22.80 -19.90 3.67
CA ILE A 424 -22.29 -19.86 5.06
C ILE A 424 -21.50 -21.13 5.34
N SER A 425 -20.28 -21.01 5.86
CA SER A 425 -19.50 -22.16 6.37
C SER A 425 -18.91 -21.83 7.74
N SER A 426 -18.88 -22.82 8.64
CA SER A 426 -18.32 -22.67 10.00
C SER A 426 -18.85 -21.44 10.76
N GLY A 427 -20.14 -21.11 10.59
CA GLY A 427 -20.79 -19.94 11.21
C GLY A 427 -20.47 -18.58 10.56
N ARG A 428 -19.72 -18.54 9.45
CA ARG A 428 -19.34 -17.30 8.75
C ARG A 428 -19.96 -17.25 7.35
N GLU A 429 -20.57 -16.12 7.00
CA GLU A 429 -21.06 -15.88 5.64
C GLU A 429 -19.88 -15.59 4.70
N LEU A 430 -19.86 -16.25 3.55
CA LEU A 430 -18.86 -16.05 2.51
C LEU A 430 -19.29 -14.84 1.67
N LYS A 431 -18.71 -13.67 1.97
CA LYS A 431 -19.06 -12.38 1.32
C LYS A 431 -18.01 -11.92 0.31
N GLU A 432 -16.75 -12.32 0.49
CA GLU A 432 -15.62 -11.87 -0.32
C GLU A 432 -15.45 -12.78 -1.54
N ASP A 433 -16.27 -12.54 -2.56
CA ASP A 433 -16.36 -13.35 -3.78
C ASP A 433 -15.02 -13.53 -4.55
N TRP A 434 -14.10 -12.58 -4.38
CA TRP A 434 -12.74 -12.57 -4.94
C TRP A 434 -11.72 -13.45 -4.19
N LYS A 435 -12.02 -13.97 -2.99
CA LYS A 435 -11.09 -14.83 -2.24
C LYS A 435 -11.07 -16.25 -2.77
N SER A 436 -9.92 -16.92 -2.65
CA SER A 436 -9.82 -18.37 -2.90
C SER A 436 -10.43 -19.19 -1.75
N LEU A 437 -10.89 -20.41 -2.06
CA LEU A 437 -11.43 -21.35 -1.06
C LEU A 437 -10.38 -21.75 0.00
N GLY A 438 -9.09 -21.76 -0.36
CA GLY A 438 -7.97 -21.96 0.56
C GLY A 438 -7.76 -20.81 1.56
N GLU A 439 -7.92 -19.55 1.12
CA GLU A 439 -7.83 -18.37 2.01
C GLU A 439 -8.88 -18.39 3.12
N LEU A 440 -10.06 -18.98 2.87
CA LEU A 440 -11.14 -19.08 3.84
C LEU A 440 -10.87 -20.05 5.00
N LYS A 441 -9.85 -20.92 4.89
CA LYS A 441 -9.52 -21.95 5.90
C LYS A 441 -10.72 -22.82 6.30
N LEU A 442 -11.49 -23.24 5.30
CA LEU A 442 -12.56 -24.22 5.46
C LEU A 442 -11.99 -25.51 6.08
N ARG A 443 -12.80 -26.21 6.88
CA ARG A 443 -12.40 -27.48 7.54
C ARG A 443 -13.14 -28.65 6.93
N GLU A 444 -12.56 -29.84 7.01
CA GLU A 444 -13.24 -31.08 6.62
C GLU A 444 -14.24 -31.54 7.71
N PRO A 445 -15.41 -32.10 7.32
CA PRO A 445 -15.96 -32.12 5.96
C PRO A 445 -16.33 -30.71 5.49
N TYR A 446 -15.97 -30.36 4.24
CA TYR A 446 -16.12 -29.01 3.71
C TYR A 446 -17.59 -28.65 3.45
N GLN A 447 -18.32 -28.26 4.50
CA GLN A 447 -19.75 -27.98 4.44
C GLN A 447 -20.03 -26.49 4.19
N VAL A 448 -20.93 -26.22 3.24
CA VAL A 448 -21.41 -24.88 2.90
C VAL A 448 -22.94 -24.91 2.92
N HIS A 449 -23.52 -24.19 3.87
CA HIS A 449 -24.96 -23.96 3.95
C HIS A 449 -25.36 -22.89 2.95
N VAL A 450 -26.40 -23.15 2.16
CA VAL A 450 -26.87 -22.28 1.09
C VAL A 450 -28.35 -21.97 1.29
N MET A 451 -28.68 -20.69 1.24
CA MET A 451 -30.05 -20.17 1.33
C MET A 451 -30.23 -19.02 0.34
N LEU A 452 -31.45 -18.83 -0.16
CA LEU A 452 -31.77 -17.66 -0.97
C LEU A 452 -31.77 -16.41 -0.09
N ARG A 453 -31.14 -15.33 -0.56
CA ARG A 453 -31.38 -13.99 -0.02
C ARG A 453 -32.81 -13.58 -0.40
N PRO A 454 -33.64 -13.10 0.54
CA PRO A 454 -34.88 -12.43 0.19
C PRO A 454 -34.54 -11.27 -0.75
N GLN A 455 -35.14 -11.27 -1.94
CA GLN A 455 -35.03 -10.10 -2.81
C GLN A 455 -35.88 -8.99 -2.18
N LEU A 456 -35.23 -7.88 -1.84
CA LEU A 456 -35.94 -6.62 -1.73
C LEU A 456 -36.48 -6.33 -3.13
N LEU A 457 -37.80 -6.51 -3.31
CA LEU A 457 -38.48 -6.09 -4.53
C LEU A 457 -38.14 -4.61 -4.77
N PRO A 458 -37.75 -4.21 -6.00
CA PRO A 458 -37.73 -2.80 -6.35
C PRO A 458 -39.08 -2.19 -5.97
N ARG A 459 -39.06 -1.05 -5.28
CA ARG A 459 -40.28 -0.37 -4.83
C ARG A 459 -40.97 0.25 -6.04
N ALA A 460 -41.68 -0.59 -6.79
CA ALA A 460 -42.51 -0.16 -7.90
C ALA A 460 -43.48 0.93 -7.42
N GLU A 461 -43.64 1.97 -8.22
CA GLU A 461 -44.46 3.12 -7.90
C GLU A 461 -45.94 2.71 -7.98
N LEU A 462 -46.47 2.19 -6.86
CA LEU A 462 -47.91 2.02 -6.70
C LEU A 462 -48.55 3.41 -6.64
N THR A 463 -49.07 3.86 -7.77
CA THR A 463 -50.05 4.94 -7.86
C THR A 463 -51.38 4.46 -7.27
N THR A 464 -51.45 4.30 -5.95
CA THR A 464 -52.70 4.07 -5.23
C THR A 464 -53.52 5.36 -5.24
N VAL A 465 -54.69 5.29 -5.89
CA VAL A 465 -55.70 6.36 -5.87
C VAL A 465 -56.14 6.63 -4.43
N VAL A 466 -56.45 7.89 -4.13
CA VAL A 466 -56.90 8.36 -2.82
C VAL A 466 -58.16 7.63 -2.36
N GLY A 467 -58.14 7.19 -1.09
CA GLY A 467 -59.33 6.87 -0.30
C GLY A 467 -59.11 7.39 1.12
N GLU A 468 -60.09 8.12 1.65
CA GLU A 468 -60.07 8.67 3.01
C GLU A 468 -60.48 7.60 4.03
N GLU A 469 -59.89 7.62 5.24
CA GLU A 469 -60.62 7.59 6.52
C GLU A 469 -59.68 7.62 7.75
N ASP A 470 -59.89 8.65 8.58
CA ASP A 470 -59.68 8.78 10.03
C ASP A 470 -58.34 8.49 10.77
N ALA A 471 -58.31 9.00 12.01
CA ALA A 471 -57.18 9.25 12.91
C ALA A 471 -57.07 8.16 14.03
N PRO A 472 -56.26 8.25 15.12
CA PRO A 472 -55.50 9.39 15.65
C PRO A 472 -54.03 9.12 16.08
N ALA A 473 -53.41 10.14 16.68
CA ALA A 473 -51.99 10.19 17.04
C ALA A 473 -51.59 9.41 18.31
N ALA A 474 -50.28 9.15 18.43
CA ALA A 474 -49.59 8.79 19.67
C ALA A 474 -48.27 9.57 19.78
N SER A 475 -47.89 9.99 21.00
CA SER A 475 -46.76 10.89 21.27
C SER A 475 -45.53 10.17 21.84
N GLY A 476 -44.32 10.70 21.61
CA GLY A 476 -43.10 10.21 22.27
C GLY A 476 -41.79 10.91 21.84
N ASP A 477 -41.26 11.75 22.74
CA ASP A 477 -39.87 12.19 22.94
C ASP A 477 -38.86 12.24 21.76
N GLY A 478 -38.67 13.44 21.22
CA GLY A 478 -37.59 14.32 21.71
C GLY A 478 -36.14 13.84 21.63
N ILE A 479 -35.41 14.32 20.61
CA ILE A 479 -33.94 14.52 20.64
C ILE A 479 -33.68 15.97 20.19
N VAL A 480 -32.68 16.63 20.79
CA VAL A 480 -32.33 18.02 20.51
C VAL A 480 -31.44 18.11 19.26
N GLU A 481 -31.88 18.88 18.26
CA GLU A 481 -31.02 19.29 17.13
C GLU A 481 -30.21 20.54 17.50
N MET A 482 -28.99 20.65 16.96
CA MET A 482 -28.17 21.85 17.11
C MET A 482 -28.56 22.87 16.05
N GLU A 483 -29.17 23.98 16.48
CA GLU A 483 -29.49 25.11 15.60
C GLU A 483 -28.21 25.72 15.03
N ALA A 484 -28.14 25.83 13.70
CA ALA A 484 -27.09 26.56 13.00
C ALA A 484 -27.67 27.92 12.56
N GLU A 485 -27.21 29.02 13.16
CA GLU A 485 -27.71 30.36 12.85
C GLU A 485 -27.55 30.71 11.36
N GLU A 486 -28.64 31.17 10.75
CA GLU A 486 -28.63 31.68 9.39
C GLU A 486 -27.80 32.97 9.27
N ARG A 487 -27.09 33.12 8.15
CA ARG A 487 -26.70 34.45 7.68
C ARG A 487 -26.78 34.52 6.16
N GLY A 488 -27.92 35.02 5.67
CA GLY A 488 -28.25 35.07 4.24
C GLY A 488 -27.28 35.91 3.40
N GLY A 489 -27.10 35.50 2.15
CA GLY A 489 -26.23 36.14 1.15
C GLY A 489 -26.54 35.60 -0.24
N ASP A 490 -27.47 36.26 -0.92
CA ASP A 490 -27.97 35.99 -2.28
C ASP A 490 -26.92 35.56 -3.32
N ALA A 491 -27.15 34.41 -3.98
CA ALA A 491 -26.66 34.10 -5.33
C ALA A 491 -27.35 32.86 -5.95
N GLY A 492 -28.31 33.08 -6.86
CA GLY A 492 -28.59 32.26 -8.06
C GLY A 492 -28.85 30.74 -7.92
N GLU A 493 -30.12 30.34 -8.04
CA GLU A 493 -30.51 28.93 -8.20
C GLU A 493 -29.93 28.30 -9.49
N GLY A 494 -29.19 27.21 -9.34
CA GLY A 494 -28.54 26.49 -10.45
C GLY A 494 -28.21 25.03 -10.15
N ALA A 495 -28.96 24.41 -9.23
CA ALA A 495 -28.71 23.07 -8.70
C ALA A 495 -29.10 21.96 -9.69
N THR A 496 -28.31 21.78 -10.75
CA THR A 496 -28.40 20.59 -11.61
C THR A 496 -28.11 19.35 -10.77
N GLN A 497 -29.12 18.50 -10.54
CA GLN A 497 -28.92 17.18 -9.94
C GLN A 497 -28.12 16.29 -10.88
N VAL A 498 -26.80 16.35 -10.78
CA VAL A 498 -25.93 15.27 -11.25
C VAL A 498 -26.11 14.09 -10.31
N ALA A 499 -27.15 13.29 -10.57
CA ALA A 499 -27.22 11.95 -10.04
C ALA A 499 -25.93 11.25 -10.42
N GLY A 500 -25.14 10.83 -9.42
CA GLY A 500 -23.80 10.31 -9.65
C GLY A 500 -23.86 8.99 -10.42
N GLU A 501 -23.72 9.07 -11.75
CA GLU A 501 -23.41 7.91 -12.57
C GLU A 501 -22.20 7.21 -11.94
N ALA A 502 -22.38 5.95 -11.53
CA ALA A 502 -21.33 5.18 -10.90
C ALA A 502 -20.22 4.98 -11.93
N ALA A 503 -19.18 5.84 -11.85
CA ALA A 503 -18.20 6.04 -12.92
C ALA A 503 -17.72 4.70 -13.48
N ALA A 504 -18.07 4.43 -14.74
CA ALA A 504 -17.82 3.15 -15.37
C ALA A 504 -16.32 2.96 -15.55
N TRP A 505 -15.70 2.28 -14.58
CA TRP A 505 -14.29 1.92 -14.62
C TRP A 505 -14.04 1.11 -15.89
N PRO A 506 -13.04 1.46 -16.71
CA PRO A 506 -12.80 0.78 -17.97
C PRO A 506 -12.58 -0.71 -17.72
N GLU A 507 -13.23 -1.57 -18.52
CA GLU A 507 -13.28 -3.02 -18.29
C GLU A 507 -11.90 -3.72 -18.29
N GLU A 508 -10.88 -3.03 -18.81
CA GLU A 508 -9.46 -3.34 -18.64
C GLU A 508 -9.00 -3.07 -17.20
N GLY A 509 -9.52 -3.85 -16.24
CA GLY A 509 -9.12 -3.92 -14.83
C GLY A 509 -7.71 -4.51 -14.61
N SER A 510 -6.77 -4.11 -15.46
CA SER A 510 -5.39 -4.59 -15.51
C SER A 510 -4.61 -4.15 -14.28
N ILE A 511 -4.06 -5.11 -13.53
CA ILE A 511 -3.20 -4.84 -12.37
C ILE A 511 -1.91 -4.18 -12.88
N THR A 512 -1.73 -2.89 -12.59
CA THR A 512 -0.62 -2.05 -13.09
C THR A 512 0.77 -2.58 -12.72
N LEU A 513 0.88 -3.33 -11.62
CA LEU A 513 2.10 -4.06 -11.23
C LEU A 513 2.61 -5.05 -12.28
N HIS A 514 1.73 -5.60 -13.13
CA HIS A 514 2.12 -6.57 -14.16
C HIS A 514 2.56 -5.92 -15.49
N GLU A 515 2.28 -4.63 -15.69
CA GLU A 515 2.50 -3.94 -16.98
C GLU A 515 3.97 -3.61 -17.26
N VAL A 516 4.83 -3.67 -16.25
CA VAL A 516 6.26 -3.34 -16.33
C VAL A 516 7.09 -4.56 -15.94
N GLY A 517 7.78 -5.17 -16.91
CA GLY A 517 8.49 -6.45 -16.73
C GLY A 517 9.49 -6.45 -15.57
N SER A 518 10.25 -5.36 -15.42
CA SER A 518 11.26 -5.19 -14.35
C SER A 518 10.71 -5.31 -12.92
N ASN A 519 9.39 -5.12 -12.72
CA ASN A 519 8.77 -5.37 -11.41
C ASN A 519 8.93 -6.83 -10.98
N PHE A 520 8.82 -7.78 -11.93
CA PHE A 520 9.01 -9.19 -11.64
C PHE A 520 10.48 -9.52 -11.34
N ASP A 521 11.45 -8.85 -11.95
CA ASP A 521 12.87 -9.06 -11.64
C ASP A 521 13.22 -8.60 -10.22
N THR A 522 12.73 -7.41 -9.80
CA THR A 522 12.85 -6.97 -8.40
C THR A 522 12.23 -7.99 -7.44
N LEU A 523 11.04 -8.50 -7.76
CA LEU A 523 10.35 -9.49 -6.92
C LEU A 523 11.09 -10.85 -6.89
N PHE A 524 11.56 -11.38 -8.03
CA PHE A 524 12.35 -12.60 -8.07
C PHE A 524 13.67 -12.46 -7.30
N ALA A 525 14.33 -11.30 -7.39
CA ALA A 525 15.56 -11.02 -6.66
C ALA A 525 15.33 -10.72 -5.16
N LEU A 526 14.08 -10.64 -4.67
CA LEU A 526 13.77 -10.71 -3.24
C LEU A 526 13.71 -12.16 -2.74
N LEU A 527 13.44 -13.12 -3.61
CA LEU A 527 13.37 -14.57 -3.30
C LEU A 527 14.75 -15.24 -3.18
N SER A 528 15.83 -14.47 -3.36
CA SER A 528 17.21 -14.86 -3.11
C SER A 528 17.83 -14.17 -1.89
N LEU A 529 17.08 -13.32 -1.17
CA LEU A 529 17.50 -12.83 0.13
C LEU A 529 17.52 -13.97 1.15
N GLN A 530 18.50 -13.98 2.04
CA GLN A 530 18.56 -14.91 3.18
C GLN A 530 17.39 -14.74 4.18
N GLU A 531 16.70 -13.61 4.12
CA GLU A 531 15.57 -13.27 4.98
C GLU A 531 14.28 -14.00 4.55
N GLU A 532 14.08 -15.22 5.06
CA GLU A 532 12.93 -16.08 4.74
C GLU A 532 11.57 -15.37 4.93
N ARG A 533 11.46 -14.47 5.92
CA ARG A 533 10.24 -13.67 6.18
C ARG A 533 9.92 -12.70 5.04
N LEU A 534 10.94 -12.08 4.43
CA LEU A 534 10.79 -11.16 3.30
C LEU A 534 10.56 -11.93 2.00
N ALA A 535 11.32 -13.00 1.76
CA ALA A 535 11.11 -13.90 0.62
C ALA A 535 9.70 -14.51 0.61
N ALA A 536 9.18 -14.93 1.77
CA ALA A 536 7.81 -15.43 1.90
C ALA A 536 6.74 -14.36 1.59
N ARG A 537 6.97 -13.08 1.93
CA ARG A 537 6.07 -11.98 1.56
C ARG A 537 6.15 -11.61 0.07
N ALA A 538 7.34 -11.60 -0.52
CA ALA A 538 7.51 -11.42 -1.96
C ALA A 538 6.80 -12.54 -2.74
N TRP A 539 6.94 -13.79 -2.30
CA TRP A 539 6.22 -14.93 -2.88
C TRP A 539 4.69 -14.78 -2.76
N GLN A 540 4.17 -14.39 -1.59
CA GLN A 540 2.73 -14.14 -1.41
C GLN A 540 2.20 -13.06 -2.37
N LEU A 541 2.96 -11.98 -2.59
CA LEU A 541 2.60 -10.95 -3.56
C LEU A 541 2.62 -11.49 -5.01
N MET A 542 3.65 -12.24 -5.39
CA MET A 542 3.76 -12.85 -6.72
C MET A 542 2.64 -13.86 -7.03
N MET A 543 2.12 -14.58 -6.02
CA MET A 543 0.96 -15.46 -6.19
C MET A 543 -0.36 -14.69 -6.37
N MET A 544 -0.43 -13.43 -5.92
CA MET A 544 -1.59 -12.53 -6.12
C MET A 544 -1.51 -11.75 -7.44
N LEU A 545 -0.33 -11.55 -8.01
CA LEU A 545 -0.18 -10.93 -9.33
C LEU A 545 -0.62 -11.88 -10.46
N PRO A 546 -0.97 -11.36 -11.65
CA PRO A 546 -1.09 -12.17 -12.87
C PRO A 546 0.17 -12.99 -13.16
N THR A 547 0.05 -14.01 -14.00
CA THR A 547 1.24 -14.76 -14.46
C THR A 547 2.15 -13.85 -15.30
N ASN A 548 3.46 -13.85 -15.03
CA ASN A 548 4.45 -13.10 -15.80
C ASN A 548 4.33 -13.44 -17.30
N ARG A 549 4.04 -12.40 -18.11
CA ARG A 549 3.72 -12.54 -19.54
C ARG A 549 4.93 -12.97 -20.37
N GLU A 550 6.14 -12.57 -20.00
CA GLU A 550 7.37 -12.89 -20.73
C GLU A 550 7.73 -14.36 -20.55
N MET A 551 7.74 -14.84 -19.30
CA MET A 551 7.96 -16.26 -18.98
C MET A 551 6.87 -17.16 -19.58
N ARG A 552 5.60 -16.74 -19.50
CA ARG A 552 4.48 -17.48 -20.09
C ARG A 552 4.56 -17.52 -21.61
N THR A 553 4.73 -16.38 -22.29
CA THR A 553 4.83 -16.38 -23.76
C THR A 553 6.10 -17.03 -24.29
N GLY A 554 7.18 -17.08 -23.51
CA GLY A 554 8.37 -17.88 -23.83
C GLY A 554 8.09 -19.37 -23.92
N LEU A 555 7.30 -19.91 -22.98
CA LEU A 555 6.87 -21.32 -22.97
C LEU A 555 5.76 -21.60 -24.00
N GLU A 556 4.78 -20.70 -24.16
CA GLU A 556 3.71 -20.84 -25.17
C GLU A 556 4.24 -20.83 -26.61
N ARG A 557 5.37 -20.15 -26.88
CA ARG A 557 5.97 -20.07 -28.22
C ARG A 557 6.79 -21.30 -28.64
N LEU A 558 7.01 -22.29 -27.76
CA LEU A 558 7.82 -23.48 -28.07
C LEU A 558 7.38 -24.24 -29.35
N PRO A 559 6.08 -24.41 -29.69
CA PRO A 559 5.68 -25.00 -30.96
C PRO A 559 6.00 -24.12 -32.18
N ALA A 560 5.91 -22.79 -32.02
CA ALA A 560 6.06 -21.80 -33.09
C ALA A 560 7.51 -21.37 -33.38
N LEU A 561 8.50 -21.82 -32.59
CA LEU A 561 9.92 -21.57 -32.85
C LEU A 561 10.37 -22.19 -34.18
N PRO A 562 11.29 -21.57 -34.94
CA PRO A 562 11.87 -22.16 -36.15
C PRO A 562 12.44 -23.58 -35.94
N PRO A 563 12.43 -24.43 -36.98
CA PRO A 563 13.15 -25.69 -36.96
C PRO A 563 14.66 -25.43 -36.84
N GLY A 564 15.32 -26.11 -35.91
CA GLY A 564 16.75 -25.90 -35.61
C GLY A 564 17.08 -24.79 -34.62
N GLN A 565 16.11 -23.97 -34.18
CA GLN A 565 16.31 -23.09 -33.03
C GLN A 565 16.05 -23.85 -31.72
N GLU A 566 17.10 -24.08 -30.94
CA GLU A 566 16.98 -24.55 -29.56
C GLU A 566 16.44 -23.42 -28.66
N PRO A 567 15.49 -23.71 -27.75
CA PRO A 567 15.02 -22.73 -26.78
C PRO A 567 16.04 -22.55 -25.64
N GLU A 568 16.12 -21.33 -25.10
CA GLU A 568 17.01 -21.00 -23.98
C GLU A 568 16.49 -21.57 -22.65
N TRP A 569 16.63 -22.89 -22.46
CA TRP A 569 16.15 -23.59 -21.26
C TRP A 569 16.58 -22.93 -19.93
N PRO A 570 17.82 -22.44 -19.73
CA PRO A 570 18.20 -21.75 -18.49
C PRO A 570 17.46 -20.44 -18.20
N VAL A 571 16.79 -19.84 -19.19
CA VAL A 571 15.96 -18.63 -19.03
C VAL A 571 14.51 -19.03 -18.71
N LEU A 572 13.98 -20.05 -19.41
CA LEU A 572 12.60 -20.54 -19.24
C LEU A 572 12.41 -21.37 -17.94
N LEU A 573 13.41 -22.20 -17.61
CA LEU A 573 13.46 -23.14 -16.50
C LEU A 573 14.81 -22.98 -15.77
N PRO A 574 14.98 -21.95 -14.93
CA PRO A 574 16.30 -21.59 -14.40
C PRO A 574 16.87 -22.61 -13.41
N GLU A 575 18.07 -23.11 -13.69
CA GLU A 575 18.79 -24.10 -12.87
C GLU A 575 19.32 -23.51 -11.54
N GLY A 576 19.37 -22.18 -11.41
CA GLY A 576 20.10 -21.42 -10.38
C GLY A 576 19.49 -21.31 -8.97
N GLY A 577 20.22 -20.62 -8.09
CA GLY A 577 20.19 -20.71 -6.62
C GLY A 577 18.94 -20.26 -5.83
N SER A 578 17.74 -20.18 -6.44
CA SER A 578 16.49 -19.94 -5.70
C SER A 578 15.38 -20.86 -6.21
N ALA A 579 14.87 -21.74 -5.35
CA ALA A 579 13.82 -22.69 -5.73
C ALA A 579 12.49 -22.01 -6.10
N PHE A 580 12.30 -20.73 -5.73
CA PHE A 580 11.09 -20.00 -6.03
C PHE A 580 10.93 -19.66 -7.52
N LYS A 581 12.01 -19.26 -8.23
CA LYS A 581 11.91 -18.93 -9.68
C LYS A 581 11.69 -20.20 -10.51
N LEU A 582 12.36 -21.31 -10.16
CA LEU A 582 12.10 -22.61 -10.77
C LEU A 582 10.69 -23.12 -10.49
N LEU A 583 10.19 -23.01 -9.25
CA LEU A 583 8.80 -23.35 -8.92
C LEU A 583 7.80 -22.52 -9.75
N TYR A 584 8.01 -21.21 -9.88
CA TYR A 584 7.16 -20.33 -10.70
C TYR A 584 7.16 -20.75 -12.17
N SER A 585 8.31 -21.11 -12.73
CA SER A 585 8.41 -21.64 -14.11
C SER A 585 7.68 -22.99 -14.26
N LEU A 586 7.87 -23.92 -13.32
CA LEU A 586 7.20 -25.22 -13.29
C LEU A 586 5.68 -25.10 -13.09
N GLN A 587 5.23 -24.05 -12.40
CA GLN A 587 3.80 -23.71 -12.25
C GLN A 587 3.17 -23.25 -13.57
N ILE A 588 3.92 -22.53 -14.42
CA ILE A 588 3.48 -22.23 -15.78
C ILE A 588 3.43 -23.51 -16.62
N VAL A 589 4.44 -24.38 -16.53
CA VAL A 589 4.44 -25.69 -17.23
C VAL A 589 3.27 -26.57 -16.80
N ASP A 590 3.02 -26.77 -15.50
CA ASP A 590 1.88 -27.54 -14.97
C ASP A 590 0.53 -26.96 -15.44
N THR A 591 0.44 -25.64 -15.65
CA THR A 591 -0.75 -25.00 -16.24
C THR A 591 -0.85 -25.30 -17.75
N LEU A 592 0.24 -25.12 -18.52
CA LEU A 592 0.24 -25.36 -19.96
C LEU A 592 0.05 -26.84 -20.33
N MET A 593 0.46 -27.78 -19.47
CA MET A 593 0.16 -29.21 -19.60
C MET A 593 -1.31 -29.57 -19.30
N GLN A 594 -2.07 -28.67 -18.64
CA GLN A 594 -3.48 -28.88 -18.29
C GLN A 594 -4.43 -28.12 -19.23
N ASP A 595 -4.00 -26.96 -19.74
CA ASP A 595 -4.75 -26.09 -20.65
C ASP A 595 -4.44 -26.32 -22.15
N GLY A 596 -3.34 -27.00 -22.48
CA GLY A 596 -2.79 -27.09 -23.84
C GLY A 596 -3.04 -28.41 -24.57
N ASP A 597 -3.18 -28.33 -25.90
CA ASP A 597 -3.29 -29.51 -26.79
C ASP A 597 -2.00 -30.35 -26.82
N ASP A 598 -2.13 -31.63 -27.19
CA ASP A 598 -1.02 -32.60 -27.37
C ASP A 598 0.15 -32.06 -28.21
N ALA A 599 -0.13 -31.15 -29.14
CA ALA A 599 0.87 -30.48 -29.98
C ALA A 599 1.88 -29.63 -29.17
N TRP A 600 1.48 -29.03 -28.03
CA TRP A 600 2.39 -28.31 -27.16
C TRP A 600 3.28 -29.28 -26.35
N LEU A 601 2.69 -30.35 -25.82
CA LEU A 601 3.40 -31.41 -25.09
C LEU A 601 4.49 -32.05 -25.97
N GLY A 602 4.12 -32.45 -27.19
CA GLY A 602 5.07 -33.00 -28.18
C GLY A 602 6.19 -32.02 -28.55
N ALA A 603 5.88 -30.73 -28.71
CA ALA A 603 6.90 -29.71 -28.98
C ALA A 603 7.84 -29.45 -27.79
N PHE A 604 7.33 -29.51 -26.56
CA PHE A 604 8.12 -29.38 -25.34
C PHE A 604 9.10 -30.56 -25.18
N ALA A 605 8.62 -31.80 -25.38
CA ALA A 605 9.44 -32.99 -25.35
C ALA A 605 10.50 -33.00 -26.46
N ALA A 606 10.09 -32.77 -27.71
CA ALA A 606 10.97 -32.82 -28.88
C ALA A 606 12.10 -31.77 -28.87
N ARG A 607 11.90 -30.59 -28.23
CA ARG A 607 12.95 -29.58 -28.02
C ARG A 607 13.81 -29.83 -26.78
N GLY A 608 13.69 -31.00 -26.15
CA GLY A 608 14.53 -31.44 -25.04
C GLY A 608 14.08 -30.96 -23.65
N GLY A 609 12.85 -30.49 -23.50
CA GLY A 609 12.32 -29.99 -22.22
C GLY A 609 12.37 -31.07 -21.12
N LEU A 610 11.91 -32.29 -21.43
CA LEU A 610 12.04 -33.43 -20.51
C LEU A 610 13.50 -33.75 -20.16
N ARG A 611 14.42 -33.71 -21.14
CA ARG A 611 15.86 -33.94 -20.90
C ARG A 611 16.46 -32.88 -19.96
N HIS A 612 15.99 -31.64 -20.02
CA HIS A 612 16.41 -30.57 -19.12
C HIS A 612 15.78 -30.73 -17.71
N LEU A 613 14.49 -31.09 -17.60
CA LEU A 613 13.87 -31.43 -16.32
C LEU A 613 14.52 -32.64 -15.62
N LEU A 614 14.94 -33.65 -16.40
CA LEU A 614 15.72 -34.78 -15.89
C LEU A 614 17.13 -34.33 -15.46
N ARG A 615 17.79 -33.43 -16.20
CA ARG A 615 19.07 -32.84 -15.76
C ARG A 615 18.94 -32.17 -14.40
N LEU A 616 17.90 -31.34 -14.22
CA LEU A 616 17.58 -30.68 -12.95
C LEU A 616 17.42 -31.71 -11.81
N LEU A 617 16.71 -32.81 -12.03
CA LEU A 617 16.55 -33.89 -11.04
C LEU A 617 17.85 -34.65 -10.74
N THR A 618 18.77 -34.76 -11.70
CA THR A 618 20.08 -35.42 -11.53
C THR A 618 21.18 -34.51 -11.00
N ALA A 619 20.91 -33.21 -10.80
CA ALA A 619 21.83 -32.29 -10.15
C ALA A 619 22.10 -32.70 -8.68
N PRO A 620 23.24 -32.31 -8.08
CA PRO A 620 23.54 -32.63 -6.69
C PRO A 620 22.39 -32.28 -5.73
N ALA A 621 22.07 -33.17 -4.80
CA ALA A 621 20.96 -32.97 -3.86
C ALA A 621 21.12 -31.72 -2.98
N GLU A 622 22.36 -31.27 -2.75
CA GLU A 622 22.68 -30.02 -2.06
C GLU A 622 22.28 -28.77 -2.85
N GLU A 623 22.23 -28.86 -4.19
CA GLU A 623 21.71 -27.78 -5.03
C GLU A 623 20.18 -27.77 -4.96
N LEU A 624 19.50 -28.90 -5.22
CA LEU A 624 18.03 -28.93 -5.27
C LEU A 624 17.35 -28.74 -3.91
N LEU A 625 17.90 -29.31 -2.83
CA LEU A 625 17.30 -29.33 -1.49
C LEU A 625 18.09 -28.52 -0.44
N GLY A 626 19.18 -27.85 -0.84
CA GLY A 626 19.97 -26.98 0.00
C GLY A 626 19.13 -25.92 0.72
N GLN A 627 19.42 -25.68 2.00
CA GLN A 627 18.66 -24.75 2.82
C GLN A 627 18.68 -23.32 2.24
N HIS A 628 19.78 -22.95 1.59
CA HIS A 628 19.97 -21.67 0.90
C HIS A 628 18.98 -21.41 -0.26
N ARG A 629 18.37 -22.44 -0.86
CA ARG A 629 17.34 -22.27 -1.92
C ARG A 629 15.97 -21.84 -1.40
N GLY A 630 15.82 -21.66 -0.08
CA GLY A 630 14.62 -21.10 0.55
C GLY A 630 13.52 -22.12 0.89
N SER A 631 12.39 -21.60 1.36
CA SER A 631 11.31 -22.39 1.96
C SER A 631 10.62 -23.35 0.99
N GLN A 632 10.41 -22.91 -0.26
CA GLN A 632 9.62 -23.63 -1.27
C GLN A 632 10.35 -24.79 -1.96
N ARG A 633 11.61 -25.10 -1.60
CA ARG A 633 12.40 -26.16 -2.23
C ARG A 633 11.74 -27.54 -2.25
N LYS A 634 10.99 -27.90 -1.20
CA LYS A 634 10.19 -29.14 -1.17
C LYS A 634 9.02 -29.11 -2.17
N THR A 635 8.29 -27.99 -2.22
CA THR A 635 7.18 -27.76 -3.16
C THR A 635 7.66 -27.80 -4.61
N CYS A 636 8.81 -27.18 -4.88
CA CYS A 636 9.49 -27.20 -6.17
C CYS A 636 9.81 -28.64 -6.62
N LEU A 637 10.47 -29.44 -5.77
CA LEU A 637 10.78 -30.84 -6.08
C LEU A 637 9.53 -31.70 -6.30
N VAL A 638 8.48 -31.52 -5.49
CA VAL A 638 7.20 -32.26 -5.65
C VAL A 638 6.53 -31.92 -6.99
N LEU A 639 6.57 -30.66 -7.44
CA LEU A 639 6.01 -30.29 -8.73
C LEU A 639 6.88 -30.77 -9.90
N LEU A 640 8.21 -30.67 -9.78
CA LEU A 640 9.18 -31.17 -10.76
C LEU A 640 9.00 -32.68 -11.00
N LEU A 641 8.89 -33.47 -9.94
CA LEU A 641 8.64 -34.91 -10.01
C LEU A 641 7.26 -35.24 -10.62
N ARG A 642 6.23 -34.41 -10.37
CA ARG A 642 4.90 -34.58 -10.99
C ARG A 642 4.96 -34.35 -12.50
N VAL A 643 5.51 -33.20 -12.92
CA VAL A 643 5.63 -32.82 -14.34
C VAL A 643 6.43 -33.86 -15.12
N VAL A 644 7.58 -34.29 -14.59
CA VAL A 644 8.38 -35.37 -15.20
C VAL A 644 7.62 -36.70 -15.24
N GLY A 645 6.88 -37.04 -14.18
CA GLY A 645 6.06 -38.24 -14.14
C GLY A 645 4.92 -38.25 -15.16
N GLN A 646 4.30 -37.11 -15.43
CA GLN A 646 3.26 -36.98 -16.47
C GLN A 646 3.85 -37.13 -17.87
N LEU A 647 4.92 -36.38 -18.19
CA LEU A 647 5.60 -36.46 -19.49
C LEU A 647 6.10 -37.88 -19.80
N LEU A 648 6.65 -38.60 -18.81
CA LEU A 648 7.09 -39.99 -18.98
C LEU A 648 5.93 -40.98 -19.19
N LEU A 649 4.74 -40.72 -18.64
CA LEU A 649 3.55 -41.53 -18.89
C LEU A 649 2.96 -41.26 -20.29
N GLU A 650 3.04 -40.01 -20.76
CA GLU A 650 2.61 -39.59 -22.10
C GLU A 650 3.55 -40.12 -23.20
N GLU A 651 4.88 -40.06 -23.00
CA GLU A 651 5.83 -40.73 -23.91
C GLU A 651 5.61 -42.26 -23.93
N ALA A 652 5.28 -42.87 -22.79
CA ALA A 652 5.02 -44.31 -22.71
C ALA A 652 3.73 -44.74 -23.44
N THR A 653 2.65 -43.96 -23.39
CA THR A 653 1.40 -44.26 -24.12
C THR A 653 1.51 -43.95 -25.61
N GLN A 654 2.32 -42.97 -26.02
CA GLN A 654 2.62 -42.71 -27.44
C GLN A 654 3.59 -43.75 -28.04
N ALA A 655 4.37 -44.46 -27.21
CA ALA A 655 5.29 -45.50 -27.64
C ALA A 655 4.67 -46.92 -27.77
N THR A 656 3.41 -47.12 -27.34
CA THR A 656 2.66 -48.36 -27.58
C THR A 656 1.94 -48.32 -28.94
N PRO A 657 2.24 -49.24 -29.88
CA PRO A 657 1.61 -49.32 -31.21
C PRO A 657 0.25 -50.06 -31.22
#